data_AF-A0AAW2PMG4-F1
#
_entry.id   AF-A0AAW2PMG4-F1
#
_cell.length_a   1.000
_cell.length_b   1.000
_cell.length_c   1.000
_cell.angle_alpha   90.00
_cell.angle_beta   90.00
_cell.angle_gamma   90.00
#
_symmetry.space_group_name_H-M   'P 1'
#
loop_
_entity.id
_entity.type
_entity.pdbx_description
1 polymer ?
#
loop_
_entity_poly.entity_id
_entity_poly.type
_entity_poly.pdbx_seq_one_letter_code
_entity_poly.pdbx_strand_id
1 'polypeptide(L)'
;METTVASSGGGGATGNLDEQIAQLMQCKPLSEQEVRVLCEKAKEILMDESNVQPVRSPVTICGDIHGQFHDLAELFRIGGKCPDTNYLFMGDYVDRGYYSVETVTLLVALKVRYPQRITILRGNHESRQITQVYGFYDECLRKYGNANVWKTFTDLFDYFPLTALVESEIFCLHGGLSPSIETLDNIRNFDRVQEVPHEGPMCDLLWSDPDDRCGWGISPRGAGYTFGQDISEQFNHTNSLKLIARAHQLVMEGFNWAHEQKVVTIFSAPNYCYRCGNMASILEVDDCRDHTFIQAHACVWRVSYNAYWHFELQFEPAPRRGCALTTSAASYDYSASIECLAEPLRPQYKGGVVGNPEFDSGLDGWNVFGCGKIAARKSETAWLRLDEGKEIVSAYLRIPNGQNRIVGSVIAESGCWSMLKGVLHMMQCRNTRVELWIDSVSLKPFTRTEWQEQQNKSINRVRKRNIRIHVTGQKGVKLQGANITINQIRPHFPLGCSTTEAILNHKTYQDWFTPRFTITSFNNEMKWYYTERAPQQENYTVPDAMVSFFKKNKISIRGHTILWASVNVTQHWVKILPPKEILNAAVRRIGSVVSRYLGDVIAWDVMNENLHNSFYEDKLGPNASAMFYQIARALDPQIPLFINEYNTLEFPLDMRVIPSKIVEYIREIRSFPGNEHITMRIGLQGHFWRKPNVSLMRATLDVLGTTSIPIWLTELDTKRGPTQAAQLEEVMREAFSHPAVEGIIVWGGWKPTGCNQTCLTDKNYDVLPKGCAVMCLIDSNFKNLPAGDVVDKLISEWKTSNVTGVTDGDGVFEHRVFLGEYSVTYSHPRIPRPLEKTFNVTNGEGPFELLVAS
;
A
#
# COMPACT_ATOMS: atom_id res chain seq x y z
N MET A 1 -19.27 -55.91 45.90
CA MET A 1 -18.90 -54.50 46.13
C MET A 1 -17.39 -54.45 45.99
N GLU A 2 -16.94 -54.40 44.74
CA GLU A 2 -15.54 -54.35 44.35
C GLU A 2 -15.18 -52.88 44.11
N THR A 3 -14.23 -52.38 44.89
CA THR A 3 -13.64 -51.05 44.72
C THR A 3 -12.51 -51.15 43.69
N THR A 4 -12.77 -50.61 42.51
CA THR A 4 -11.82 -50.51 41.40
C THR A 4 -10.72 -49.49 41.70
N VAL A 5 -9.48 -49.94 41.50
CA VAL A 5 -8.25 -49.16 41.42
C VAL A 5 -8.29 -48.24 40.20
N ALA A 6 -7.94 -46.96 40.38
CA ALA A 6 -7.56 -46.06 39.29
C ALA A 6 -6.23 -45.40 39.66
N SER A 7 -5.24 -45.60 38.79
CA SER A 7 -3.89 -45.06 38.84
C SER A 7 -3.88 -43.53 38.68
N SER A 8 -3.36 -42.81 39.67
CA SER A 8 -2.95 -41.41 39.50
C SER A 8 -1.48 -41.36 39.06
N GLY A 9 -1.24 -41.32 37.75
CA GLY A 9 0.07 -41.01 37.20
C GLY A 9 0.42 -39.54 37.45
N GLY A 10 1.66 -39.29 37.90
CA GLY A 10 2.23 -37.96 38.03
C GLY A 10 2.54 -37.35 36.66
N GLY A 11 2.11 -36.11 36.47
CA GLY A 11 2.42 -35.29 35.29
C GLY A 11 1.63 -33.99 35.36
N GLY A 12 2.20 -32.90 35.88
CA GLY A 12 1.41 -31.69 36.12
C GLY A 12 2.15 -30.39 36.46
N ALA A 13 3.43 -30.21 36.11
CA ALA A 13 4.12 -28.94 36.38
C ALA A 13 4.83 -28.31 35.17
N THR A 14 5.19 -29.07 34.14
CA THR A 14 5.94 -28.57 32.98
C THR A 14 5.06 -27.98 31.87
N GLY A 15 3.78 -28.41 31.77
CA GLY A 15 2.89 -27.98 30.67
C GLY A 15 2.55 -26.48 30.68
N ASN A 16 2.41 -25.86 31.85
CA ASN A 16 1.96 -24.47 31.94
C ASN A 16 3.08 -23.44 31.69
N LEU A 17 4.34 -23.72 32.07
CA LEU A 17 5.44 -22.77 31.91
C LEU A 17 5.91 -22.64 30.45
N ASP A 18 5.93 -23.74 29.69
CA ASP A 18 6.27 -23.70 28.27
C ASP A 18 5.18 -22.95 27.46
N GLU A 19 3.90 -23.08 27.86
CA GLU A 19 2.79 -22.28 27.30
C GLU A 19 2.94 -20.79 27.63
N GLN A 20 3.31 -20.45 28.87
CA GLN A 20 3.58 -19.07 29.28
C GLN A 20 4.74 -18.46 28.48
N ILE A 21 5.83 -19.21 28.26
CA ILE A 21 6.94 -18.76 27.42
C ILE A 21 6.47 -18.57 25.97
N ALA A 22 5.69 -19.50 25.41
CA ALA A 22 5.15 -19.36 24.06
C ALA A 22 4.22 -18.16 23.90
N GLN A 23 3.42 -17.83 24.92
CA GLN A 23 2.59 -16.63 24.98
C GLN A 23 3.45 -15.36 25.04
N LEU A 24 4.46 -15.35 25.91
CA LEU A 24 5.38 -14.22 26.07
C LEU A 24 6.17 -13.96 24.78
N MET A 25 6.64 -15.00 24.09
CA MET A 25 7.32 -14.88 22.78
C MET A 25 6.44 -14.24 21.69
N GLN A 26 5.11 -14.23 21.86
CA GLN A 26 4.17 -13.49 21.01
C GLN A 26 3.92 -12.05 21.50
N CYS A 27 4.70 -11.56 22.46
CA CYS A 27 4.56 -10.26 23.11
C CYS A 27 3.18 -10.10 23.81
N LYS A 28 2.65 -11.18 24.39
CA LYS A 28 1.40 -11.14 25.16
C LYS A 28 1.71 -11.24 26.66
N PRO A 29 1.24 -10.30 27.50
CA PRO A 29 1.48 -10.36 28.94
C PRO A 29 0.77 -11.56 29.57
N LEU A 30 1.32 -12.10 30.65
CA LEU A 30 0.65 -13.09 31.50
C LEU A 30 -0.39 -12.41 32.40
N SER A 31 -1.30 -13.18 33.01
CA SER A 31 -2.21 -12.63 34.02
C SER A 31 -1.46 -12.25 35.31
N GLU A 32 -2.02 -11.34 36.12
CA GLU A 32 -1.43 -10.93 37.41
C GLU A 32 -1.10 -12.13 38.32
N GLN A 33 -1.98 -13.13 38.36
CA GLN A 33 -1.78 -14.34 39.15
C GLN A 33 -0.62 -15.20 38.61
N GLU A 34 -0.49 -15.32 37.30
CA GLU A 34 0.61 -16.06 36.67
C GLU A 34 1.95 -15.37 36.89
N VAL A 35 2.01 -14.04 36.75
CA VAL A 35 3.21 -13.25 37.08
C VAL A 35 3.60 -13.48 38.53
N ARG A 36 2.65 -13.41 39.46
CA ARG A 36 2.91 -13.65 40.89
C ARG A 36 3.51 -15.04 41.14
N VAL A 37 2.90 -16.09 40.60
CA VAL A 37 3.40 -17.47 40.76
C VAL A 37 4.79 -17.63 40.15
N LEU A 38 5.03 -17.02 38.98
CA LEU A 38 6.32 -17.07 38.32
C LEU A 38 7.41 -16.37 39.14
N CYS A 39 7.13 -15.19 39.68
CA CYS A 39 8.08 -14.45 40.50
C CYS A 39 8.42 -15.19 41.81
N GLU A 40 7.46 -15.85 42.46
CA GLU A 40 7.76 -16.65 43.66
C GLU A 40 8.68 -17.84 43.34
N LYS A 41 8.44 -18.56 42.23
CA LYS A 41 9.36 -19.61 41.76
C LYS A 41 10.75 -19.07 41.43
N ALA A 42 10.82 -17.87 40.86
CA ALA A 42 12.10 -17.23 40.58
C ALA A 42 12.85 -16.87 41.87
N LYS A 43 12.17 -16.38 42.91
CA LYS A 43 12.79 -16.12 44.22
C LYS A 43 13.40 -17.38 44.84
N GLU A 44 12.71 -18.52 44.76
CA GLU A 44 13.24 -19.81 45.25
C GLU A 44 14.59 -20.14 44.61
N ILE A 45 14.74 -19.90 43.30
CA ILE A 45 15.99 -20.15 42.57
C ILE A 45 17.04 -19.09 42.91
N LEU A 46 16.66 -17.82 42.84
CA LEU A 46 17.59 -16.69 42.95
C LEU A 46 18.12 -16.50 44.37
N MET A 47 17.41 -16.97 45.41
CA MET A 47 17.88 -16.92 46.79
C MET A 47 19.12 -17.79 47.03
N ASP A 48 19.23 -18.90 46.31
CA ASP A 48 20.37 -19.82 46.38
C ASP A 48 21.57 -19.37 45.52
N GLU A 49 21.39 -18.34 44.68
CA GLU A 49 22.47 -17.80 43.83
C GLU A 49 23.40 -16.87 44.60
N SER A 50 24.69 -16.89 44.23
CA SER A 50 25.69 -16.02 44.85
C SER A 50 25.64 -14.62 44.27
N ASN A 51 26.03 -13.60 45.04
CA ASN A 51 26.24 -12.25 44.49
C ASN A 51 27.34 -12.20 43.42
N VAL A 52 28.25 -13.19 43.42
CA VAL A 52 29.23 -13.43 42.36
C VAL A 52 28.92 -14.78 41.73
N GLN A 53 27.95 -14.80 40.83
CA GLN A 53 27.41 -16.03 40.27
C GLN A 53 28.41 -16.68 39.28
N PRO A 54 28.86 -17.94 39.52
CA PRO A 54 29.75 -18.62 38.58
C PRO A 54 29.01 -19.01 37.29
N VAL A 55 29.60 -18.72 36.14
CA VAL A 55 29.04 -19.03 34.82
C VAL A 55 30.10 -19.76 33.99
N ARG A 56 29.70 -20.82 33.27
CA ARG A 56 30.59 -21.61 32.41
C ARG A 56 30.46 -21.17 30.96
N SER A 57 31.54 -21.26 30.19
CA SER A 57 31.46 -21.17 28.73
C SER A 57 30.95 -22.51 28.13
N PRO A 58 30.32 -22.49 26.93
CA PRO A 58 30.07 -21.34 26.09
C PRO A 58 28.93 -20.47 26.66
N VAL A 59 29.01 -19.14 26.56
CA VAL A 59 27.96 -18.23 27.05
C VAL A 59 27.88 -16.96 26.21
N THR A 60 26.66 -16.49 25.99
CA THR A 60 26.34 -15.21 25.35
C THR A 60 26.00 -14.17 26.42
N ILE A 61 26.81 -13.12 26.49
CA ILE A 61 26.70 -12.03 27.46
C ILE A 61 25.96 -10.85 26.81
N CYS A 62 24.94 -10.34 27.49
CA CYS A 62 24.05 -9.28 27.02
C CYS A 62 24.05 -8.10 28.00
N GLY A 63 24.07 -6.89 27.47
CA GLY A 63 23.91 -5.65 28.23
C GLY A 63 22.45 -5.22 28.34
N ASP A 64 22.23 -3.90 28.40
CA ASP A 64 20.92 -3.28 28.62
C ASP A 64 19.89 -3.68 27.55
N ILE A 65 18.63 -3.87 27.96
CA ILE A 65 17.50 -4.20 27.08
C ILE A 65 16.39 -3.12 27.11
N HIS A 66 16.13 -2.53 28.29
CA HIS A 66 15.26 -1.37 28.46
C HIS A 66 13.87 -1.52 27.81
N GLY A 67 13.16 -2.61 28.09
CA GLY A 67 11.80 -2.83 27.61
C GLY A 67 11.66 -2.89 26.09
N GLN A 68 12.76 -3.09 25.35
CA GLN A 68 12.76 -3.30 23.90
C GLN A 68 12.55 -4.78 23.54
N PHE A 69 11.36 -5.30 23.87
CA PHE A 69 11.03 -6.73 23.74
C PHE A 69 11.34 -7.35 22.37
N HIS A 70 11.08 -6.62 21.28
CA HIS A 70 11.32 -7.15 19.93
C HIS A 70 12.79 -7.28 19.60
N ASP A 71 13.61 -6.35 20.10
CA ASP A 71 15.06 -6.45 19.97
C ASP A 71 15.60 -7.58 20.86
N LEU A 72 14.98 -7.86 22.02
CA LEU A 72 15.28 -9.07 22.80
C LEU A 72 14.91 -10.36 22.06
N ALA A 73 13.76 -10.41 21.38
CA ALA A 73 13.37 -11.57 20.58
C ALA A 73 14.35 -11.79 19.41
N GLU A 74 14.83 -10.71 18.79
CA GLU A 74 15.85 -10.74 17.76
C GLU A 74 17.21 -11.16 18.30
N LEU A 75 17.57 -10.71 19.51
CA LEU A 75 18.77 -11.15 20.23
C LEU A 75 18.79 -12.68 20.41
N PHE A 76 17.66 -13.29 20.77
CA PHE A 76 17.53 -14.76 20.82
C PHE A 76 17.55 -15.42 19.44
N ARG A 77 17.20 -14.70 18.37
CA ARG A 77 17.30 -15.21 17.00
C ARG A 77 18.75 -15.27 16.53
N ILE A 78 19.54 -14.24 16.84
CA ILE A 78 20.94 -14.12 16.40
C ILE A 78 21.92 -14.89 17.31
N GLY A 79 21.73 -14.86 18.63
CA GLY A 79 22.59 -15.58 19.58
C GLY A 79 22.19 -17.05 19.79
N GLY A 80 21.04 -17.47 19.25
CA GLY A 80 20.52 -18.82 19.39
C GLY A 80 19.50 -18.98 20.52
N LYS A 81 18.63 -19.98 20.41
CA LYS A 81 17.51 -20.15 21.34
C LYS A 81 17.93 -20.93 22.58
N CYS A 82 17.35 -20.61 23.73
CA CYS A 82 17.40 -21.52 24.86
C CYS A 82 16.56 -22.79 24.59
N PRO A 83 17.01 -23.97 25.03
CA PRO A 83 18.16 -24.22 25.90
C PRO A 83 19.50 -24.48 25.17
N ASP A 84 19.57 -24.31 23.86
CA ASP A 84 20.77 -24.62 23.06
C ASP A 84 21.91 -23.63 23.33
N THR A 85 21.58 -22.37 23.66
CA THR A 85 22.53 -21.31 24.05
C THR A 85 22.40 -20.96 25.54
N ASN A 86 23.54 -20.76 26.22
CA ASN A 86 23.60 -20.19 27.58
C ASN A 86 23.66 -18.66 27.51
N TYR A 87 22.93 -17.98 28.38
CA TYR A 87 22.90 -16.51 28.42
C TYR A 87 23.24 -15.94 29.79
N LEU A 88 23.93 -14.80 29.77
CA LEU A 88 24.16 -13.93 30.92
C LEU A 88 23.67 -12.51 30.60
N PHE A 89 22.62 -12.05 31.26
CA PHE A 89 22.06 -10.71 31.10
C PHE A 89 22.51 -9.80 32.24
N MET A 90 23.15 -8.67 31.95
CA MET A 90 23.84 -7.84 32.95
C MET A 90 22.96 -6.82 33.69
N GLY A 91 21.70 -6.63 33.30
CA GLY A 91 20.75 -5.73 33.99
C GLY A 91 19.99 -4.82 33.03
N ASP A 92 19.18 -3.92 33.58
CA ASP A 92 18.38 -2.93 32.87
C ASP A 92 17.43 -3.55 31.83
N TYR A 93 16.51 -4.36 32.33
CA TYR A 93 15.47 -5.04 31.56
C TYR A 93 14.25 -4.16 31.32
N VAL A 94 14.00 -3.22 32.23
CA VAL A 94 12.80 -2.40 32.28
C VAL A 94 13.08 -0.92 32.01
N ASP A 95 12.01 -0.13 31.93
CA ASP A 95 11.98 1.31 31.66
C ASP A 95 12.45 1.69 30.25
N ARG A 96 12.17 2.94 29.86
CA ARG A 96 12.49 3.58 28.56
C ARG A 96 11.73 3.00 27.36
N GLY A 97 11.71 1.69 27.19
CA GLY A 97 10.94 0.98 26.18
C GLY A 97 9.48 0.74 26.57
N TYR A 98 8.65 0.36 25.60
CA TYR A 98 7.19 0.22 25.79
C TYR A 98 6.74 -1.15 26.31
N TYR A 99 7.64 -2.14 26.35
CA TYR A 99 7.35 -3.55 26.59
C TYR A 99 8.19 -4.12 27.74
N SER A 100 8.38 -3.34 28.80
CA SER A 100 9.16 -3.75 29.98
C SER A 100 8.53 -4.95 30.66
N VAL A 101 7.19 -5.00 30.76
CA VAL A 101 6.45 -6.13 31.37
C VAL A 101 6.75 -7.43 30.63
N GLU A 102 6.60 -7.47 29.31
CA GLU A 102 6.85 -8.68 28.52
C GLU A 102 8.34 -9.05 28.56
N THR A 103 9.23 -8.07 28.49
CA THR A 103 10.70 -8.26 28.52
C THR A 103 11.13 -8.95 29.80
N VAL A 104 10.81 -8.37 30.96
CA VAL A 104 11.23 -8.93 32.24
C VAL A 104 10.51 -10.24 32.56
N THR A 105 9.23 -10.37 32.20
CA THR A 105 8.49 -11.62 32.41
C THR A 105 9.08 -12.76 31.58
N LEU A 106 9.48 -12.52 30.33
CA LEU A 106 10.13 -13.52 29.48
C LEU A 106 11.48 -13.97 30.06
N LEU A 107 12.34 -13.04 30.48
CA LEU A 107 13.64 -13.38 31.07
C LEU A 107 13.48 -14.18 32.37
N VAL A 108 12.53 -13.81 33.23
CA VAL A 108 12.22 -14.55 34.47
C VAL A 108 11.63 -15.93 34.14
N ALA A 109 10.74 -16.04 33.15
CA ALA A 109 10.19 -17.33 32.73
C ALA A 109 11.29 -18.28 32.22
N LEU A 110 12.22 -17.77 31.41
CA LEU A 110 13.37 -18.52 30.91
C LEU A 110 14.34 -18.89 32.06
N LYS A 111 14.55 -18.01 33.04
CA LYS A 111 15.33 -18.31 34.25
C LYS A 111 14.71 -19.45 35.05
N VAL A 112 13.40 -19.41 35.30
CA VAL A 112 12.70 -20.49 36.02
C VAL A 112 12.74 -21.80 35.24
N ARG A 113 12.62 -21.73 33.91
CA ARG A 113 12.60 -22.91 33.04
C ARG A 113 13.97 -23.55 32.84
N TYR A 114 15.02 -22.73 32.80
CA TYR A 114 16.40 -23.14 32.52
C TYR A 114 17.39 -22.46 33.49
N PRO A 115 17.30 -22.76 34.80
CA PRO A 115 18.04 -22.03 35.85
C PRO A 115 19.56 -22.06 35.69
N GLN A 116 20.08 -23.13 35.09
CA GLN A 116 21.52 -23.33 34.83
C GLN A 116 21.99 -22.79 33.46
N ARG A 117 21.07 -22.29 32.63
CA ARG A 117 21.35 -21.81 31.26
C ARG A 117 21.13 -20.30 31.12
N ILE A 118 20.27 -19.72 31.95
CA ILE A 118 19.98 -18.29 31.99
C ILE A 118 20.49 -17.73 33.32
N THR A 119 21.39 -16.77 33.25
CA THR A 119 21.84 -15.96 34.39
C THR A 119 21.36 -14.54 34.19
N ILE A 120 20.73 -13.95 35.21
CA ILE A 120 20.24 -12.57 35.22
C ILE A 120 20.88 -11.83 36.37
N LEU A 121 21.38 -10.63 36.11
CA LEU A 121 21.98 -9.75 37.11
C LEU A 121 21.07 -8.53 37.36
N ARG A 122 21.28 -7.87 38.49
CA ARG A 122 20.58 -6.64 38.83
C ARG A 122 21.20 -5.46 38.08
N GLY A 123 20.38 -4.69 37.36
CA GLY A 123 20.75 -3.37 36.86
C GLY A 123 20.29 -2.25 37.80
N ASN A 124 20.62 -1.01 37.46
CA ASN A 124 20.19 0.13 38.25
C ASN A 124 18.69 0.44 38.08
N HIS A 125 18.12 0.04 36.93
CA HIS A 125 16.68 0.14 36.67
C HIS A 125 15.85 -0.92 37.41
N GLU A 126 16.44 -2.00 37.90
CA GLU A 126 15.75 -3.00 38.74
C GLU A 126 15.65 -2.52 40.22
N SER A 127 15.08 -1.33 40.40
CA SER A 127 14.88 -0.64 41.68
C SER A 127 13.54 0.10 41.74
N ARG A 128 12.96 0.25 42.94
CA ARG A 128 11.67 0.92 43.13
C ARG A 128 11.74 2.39 42.74
N GLN A 129 12.86 3.06 43.05
CA GLN A 129 13.02 4.50 42.80
C GLN A 129 13.09 4.82 41.30
N ILE A 130 13.82 4.03 40.52
CA ILE A 130 14.03 4.29 39.09
C ILE A 130 12.78 3.92 38.29
N THR A 131 12.16 2.76 38.57
CA THR A 131 10.97 2.29 37.85
C THR A 131 9.74 3.18 38.00
N GLN A 132 9.67 4.01 39.05
CA GLN A 132 8.62 5.02 39.23
C GLN A 132 8.78 6.24 38.32
N VAL A 133 10.00 6.51 37.85
CA VAL A 133 10.33 7.72 37.09
C VAL A 133 10.41 7.44 35.58
N TYR A 134 10.86 6.26 35.18
CA TYR A 134 11.27 5.99 33.79
C TYR A 134 10.36 5.04 33.00
N GLY A 135 9.19 4.69 33.55
CA GLY A 135 8.03 4.21 32.78
C GLY A 135 7.48 2.84 33.18
N PHE A 136 8.23 1.99 33.89
CA PHE A 136 7.76 0.64 34.21
C PHE A 136 6.56 0.61 35.17
N TYR A 137 6.54 1.51 36.16
CA TYR A 137 5.39 1.67 37.06
C TYR A 137 4.10 2.00 36.29
N ASP A 138 4.18 3.01 35.40
CA ASP A 138 3.05 3.43 34.57
C ASP A 138 2.63 2.35 33.58
N GLU A 139 3.58 1.58 33.05
CA GLU A 139 3.31 0.44 32.18
C GLU A 139 2.49 -0.64 32.90
N CYS A 140 2.87 -1.00 34.14
CA CYS A 140 2.14 -1.97 34.95
C CYS A 140 0.72 -1.49 35.26
N LEU A 141 0.56 -0.22 35.68
CA LEU A 141 -0.76 0.38 35.92
C LEU A 141 -1.65 0.32 34.68
N ARG A 142 -1.09 0.66 33.52
CA ARG A 142 -1.84 0.66 32.25
C ARG A 142 -2.27 -0.74 31.82
N LYS A 143 -1.42 -1.75 31.98
CA LYS A 143 -1.69 -3.12 31.50
C LYS A 143 -2.58 -3.93 32.46
N TYR A 144 -2.45 -3.72 33.77
CA TYR A 144 -3.14 -4.53 34.79
C TYR A 144 -4.20 -3.75 35.59
N GLY A 145 -4.30 -2.44 35.38
CA GLY A 145 -5.25 -1.56 36.07
C GLY A 145 -4.87 -1.24 37.53
N ASN A 146 -3.76 -1.78 38.04
CA ASN A 146 -3.28 -1.60 39.41
C ASN A 146 -1.76 -1.81 39.50
N ALA A 147 -1.15 -1.50 40.65
CA ALA A 147 0.31 -1.54 40.85
C ALA A 147 0.85 -2.89 41.39
N ASN A 148 0.02 -3.94 41.50
CA ASN A 148 0.41 -5.21 42.12
C ASN A 148 1.51 -5.91 41.33
N VAL A 149 1.46 -5.87 39.99
CA VAL A 149 2.50 -6.46 39.14
C VAL A 149 3.82 -5.73 39.31
N TRP A 150 3.81 -4.39 39.35
CA TRP A 150 5.01 -3.60 39.65
C TRP A 150 5.60 -3.95 41.02
N LYS A 151 4.75 -4.07 42.05
CA LYS A 151 5.20 -4.48 43.39
C LYS A 151 5.82 -5.88 43.38
N THR A 152 5.19 -6.81 42.66
CA THR A 152 5.66 -8.19 42.54
C THR A 152 7.04 -8.25 41.88
N PHE A 153 7.27 -7.49 40.81
CA PHE A 153 8.58 -7.44 40.15
C PHE A 153 9.63 -6.72 40.97
N THR A 154 9.31 -5.59 41.61
CA THR A 154 10.28 -4.88 42.46
C THR A 154 10.68 -5.68 43.69
N ASP A 155 9.76 -6.47 44.27
CA ASP A 155 10.10 -7.45 45.32
C ASP A 155 10.94 -8.62 44.81
N LEU A 156 10.85 -8.98 43.53
CA LEU A 156 11.71 -9.99 42.90
C LEU A 156 13.10 -9.43 42.60
N PHE A 157 13.21 -8.17 42.17
CA PHE A 157 14.47 -7.52 41.81
C PHE A 157 15.50 -7.51 42.96
N ASP A 158 15.03 -7.48 44.21
CA ASP A 158 15.89 -7.57 45.39
C ASP A 158 16.69 -8.88 45.46
N TYR A 159 16.23 -9.95 44.79
CA TYR A 159 16.88 -11.25 44.79
C TYR A 159 17.91 -11.41 43.66
N PHE A 160 17.98 -10.48 42.71
CA PHE A 160 18.88 -10.60 41.55
C PHE A 160 20.36 -10.53 42.00
N PRO A 161 21.22 -11.48 41.59
CA PRO A 161 22.66 -11.39 41.79
C PRO A 161 23.24 -10.07 41.28
N LEU A 162 24.28 -9.58 41.96
CA LEU A 162 24.90 -8.30 41.62
C LEU A 162 25.93 -8.44 40.48
N THR A 163 26.63 -9.59 40.43
CA THR A 163 27.74 -9.82 39.51
C THR A 163 27.81 -11.29 39.10
N ALA A 164 28.51 -11.57 38.00
CA ALA A 164 28.83 -12.92 37.57
C ALA A 164 30.32 -13.06 37.28
N LEU A 165 30.81 -14.30 37.31
CA LEU A 165 32.18 -14.65 37.01
C LEU A 165 32.21 -15.79 35.98
N VAL A 166 32.52 -15.46 34.73
CA VAL A 166 32.60 -16.41 33.61
C VAL A 166 33.98 -17.06 33.59
N GLU A 167 34.03 -18.40 33.65
CA GLU A 167 35.26 -19.21 33.60
C GLU A 167 36.34 -18.80 34.64
N SER A 168 35.94 -18.17 35.75
CA SER A 168 36.85 -17.59 36.76
C SER A 168 37.79 -16.51 36.24
N GLU A 169 37.56 -15.97 35.04
CA GLU A 169 38.49 -15.04 34.37
C GLU A 169 37.82 -13.74 33.89
N ILE A 170 36.52 -13.74 33.60
CA ILE A 170 35.78 -12.56 33.14
C ILE A 170 34.77 -12.16 34.22
N PHE A 171 34.95 -10.96 34.77
CA PHE A 171 34.05 -10.41 35.78
C PHE A 171 32.97 -9.55 35.13
N CYS A 172 31.72 -9.93 35.33
CA CYS A 172 30.55 -9.31 34.70
C CYS A 172 29.69 -8.57 35.73
N LEU A 173 29.31 -7.34 35.42
CA LEU A 173 28.47 -6.49 36.29
C LEU A 173 27.74 -5.43 35.47
N HIS A 174 26.71 -4.80 36.04
CA HIS A 174 25.98 -3.74 35.33
C HIS A 174 26.78 -2.43 35.23
N GLY A 175 27.08 -1.88 36.41
CA GLY A 175 27.78 -0.63 36.64
C GLY A 175 29.29 -0.77 36.46
N GLY A 176 30.04 -0.48 37.50
CA GLY A 176 31.49 -0.49 37.48
C GLY A 176 32.06 -0.82 38.84
N LEU A 177 33.36 -0.58 39.03
CA LEU A 177 34.03 -0.88 40.29
C LEU A 177 33.64 0.10 41.41
N SER A 178 33.90 -0.29 42.66
CA SER A 178 33.71 0.55 43.85
C SER A 178 35.04 0.78 44.58
N PRO A 179 35.30 1.98 45.13
CA PRO A 179 36.47 2.22 45.99
C PRO A 179 36.42 1.42 47.31
N SER A 180 35.26 0.87 47.67
CA SER A 180 35.08 0.07 48.89
C SER A 180 35.20 -1.45 48.65
N ILE A 181 35.53 -1.87 47.42
CA ILE A 181 35.59 -3.28 47.02
C ILE A 181 36.97 -3.56 46.40
N GLU A 182 37.79 -4.31 47.13
CA GLU A 182 39.11 -4.74 46.64
C GLU A 182 39.08 -6.16 46.05
N THR A 183 38.22 -7.02 46.59
CA THR A 183 38.16 -8.44 46.23
C THR A 183 36.74 -8.91 45.89
N LEU A 184 36.63 -9.95 45.07
CA LEU A 184 35.34 -10.61 44.78
C LEU A 184 34.66 -11.16 46.05
N ASP A 185 35.43 -11.52 47.09
CA ASP A 185 34.89 -11.96 48.37
C ASP A 185 34.15 -10.84 49.12
N ASN A 186 34.51 -9.57 48.92
CA ASN A 186 33.74 -8.46 49.49
C ASN A 186 32.31 -8.45 48.92
N ILE A 187 32.15 -8.74 47.62
CA ILE A 187 30.86 -8.76 46.93
C ILE A 187 30.01 -9.96 47.38
N ARG A 188 30.63 -11.13 47.56
CA ARG A 188 29.94 -12.36 48.03
C ARG A 188 29.24 -12.18 49.37
N ASN A 189 29.73 -11.28 50.21
CA ASN A 189 29.23 -11.04 51.56
C ASN A 189 28.16 -9.94 51.66
N PHE A 190 27.74 -9.30 50.56
CA PHE A 190 26.66 -8.31 50.62
C PHE A 190 25.30 -8.95 50.89
N ASP A 191 24.51 -8.28 51.73
CA ASP A 191 23.08 -8.52 51.81
C ASP A 191 22.42 -7.83 50.61
N ARG A 192 22.14 -8.58 49.53
CA ARG A 192 21.54 -8.00 48.31
C ARG A 192 20.02 -7.82 48.40
N VAL A 193 19.35 -8.50 49.35
CA VAL A 193 17.88 -8.61 49.42
C VAL A 193 17.29 -7.38 50.10
N GLN A 194 17.51 -6.25 49.45
CA GLN A 194 17.07 -4.93 49.86
C GLN A 194 16.96 -4.00 48.63
N GLU A 195 16.27 -2.88 48.80
CA GLU A 195 16.30 -1.80 47.82
C GLU A 195 17.73 -1.27 47.67
N VAL A 196 18.10 -0.88 46.44
CA VAL A 196 19.43 -0.30 46.17
C VAL A 196 19.64 0.96 47.04
N PRO A 197 20.68 1.00 47.90
CA PRO A 197 20.97 2.18 48.71
C PRO A 197 21.32 3.40 47.85
N HIS A 198 21.13 4.59 48.39
CA HIS A 198 21.51 5.84 47.69
C HIS A 198 23.03 6.00 47.50
N GLU A 199 23.84 5.38 48.37
CA GLU A 199 25.30 5.41 48.34
C GLU A 199 25.89 4.09 48.86
N GLY A 200 27.17 3.85 48.58
CA GLY A 200 27.91 2.69 49.06
C GLY A 200 28.12 1.60 48.01
N PRO A 201 28.79 0.50 48.36
CA PRO A 201 29.37 -0.44 47.40
C PRO A 201 28.36 -1.12 46.48
N MET A 202 27.14 -1.40 46.95
CA MET A 202 26.08 -1.95 46.11
C MET A 202 25.58 -0.93 45.07
N CYS A 203 25.45 0.34 45.45
CA CYS A 203 25.11 1.43 44.53
C CYS A 203 26.22 1.60 43.48
N ASP A 204 27.48 1.59 43.92
CA ASP A 204 28.64 1.76 43.05
C ASP A 204 28.71 0.66 41.96
N LEU A 205 28.46 -0.60 42.32
CA LEU A 205 28.43 -1.73 41.38
C LEU A 205 27.38 -1.60 40.28
N LEU A 206 26.33 -0.81 40.51
CA LEU A 206 25.22 -0.60 39.56
C LEU A 206 25.33 0.71 38.78
N TRP A 207 26.09 1.70 39.27
CA TRP A 207 26.09 3.07 38.72
C TRP A 207 27.45 3.59 38.24
N SER A 208 28.55 2.91 38.58
CA SER A 208 29.89 3.41 38.24
C SER A 208 30.25 3.22 36.76
N ASP A 209 31.16 4.06 36.25
CA ASP A 209 31.55 4.12 34.84
C ASP A 209 33.08 4.17 34.66
N PRO A 210 33.67 3.49 33.66
CA PRO A 210 35.06 3.72 33.28
C PRO A 210 35.27 5.13 32.69
N ASP A 211 36.45 5.71 32.89
CA ASP A 211 36.84 7.04 32.41
C ASP A 211 38.37 7.07 32.18
N ASP A 212 38.84 7.86 31.22
CA ASP A 212 40.27 7.94 30.83
C ASP A 212 41.16 8.64 31.89
N ARG A 213 40.62 8.92 33.08
CA ARG A 213 41.35 9.52 34.21
C ARG A 213 42.25 8.50 34.90
N CYS A 214 43.12 9.00 35.78
CA CYS A 214 43.82 8.16 36.75
C CYS A 214 43.06 8.17 38.09
N GLY A 215 42.94 7.00 38.72
CA GLY A 215 42.28 6.82 40.01
C GLY A 215 40.75 6.96 39.95
N TRP A 216 40.15 7.27 41.09
CA TRP A 216 38.70 7.45 41.25
C TRP A 216 38.25 8.89 40.96
N GLY A 217 37.05 9.03 40.41
CA GLY A 217 36.38 10.30 40.13
C GLY A 217 34.92 10.31 40.59
N ILE A 218 34.37 11.51 40.80
CA ILE A 218 32.95 11.66 41.12
C ILE A 218 32.12 11.41 39.86
N SER A 219 31.12 10.53 39.96
CA SER A 219 30.22 10.21 38.85
C SER A 219 29.31 11.40 38.49
N PRO A 220 29.19 11.77 37.21
CA PRO A 220 28.24 12.79 36.77
C PRO A 220 26.78 12.35 36.90
N ARG A 221 26.51 11.08 37.21
CA ARG A 221 25.15 10.53 37.41
C ARG A 221 24.54 10.90 38.75
N GLY A 222 25.34 11.43 39.69
CA GLY A 222 24.93 11.67 41.07
C GLY A 222 24.89 10.42 41.96
N ALA A 223 25.32 9.27 41.43
CA ALA A 223 25.47 7.99 42.13
C ALA A 223 26.67 7.22 41.52
N GLY A 224 27.37 6.43 42.34
CA GLY A 224 28.58 5.71 41.95
C GLY A 224 29.80 6.61 41.68
N TYR A 225 30.81 6.04 41.03
CA TYR A 225 32.09 6.70 40.74
C TYR A 225 32.48 6.56 39.27
N THR A 226 33.40 7.40 38.80
CA THR A 226 34.21 7.08 37.63
C THR A 226 35.54 6.45 38.05
N PHE A 227 36.10 5.54 37.26
CA PHE A 227 37.38 4.89 37.59
C PHE A 227 38.31 4.79 36.38
N GLY A 228 39.59 4.99 36.64
CA GLY A 228 40.67 4.94 35.67
C GLY A 228 41.19 3.55 35.31
N GLN A 229 42.07 3.51 34.30
CA GLN A 229 42.75 2.28 33.86
C GLN A 229 43.52 1.62 35.00
N ASP A 230 44.25 2.40 35.81
CA ASP A 230 45.02 1.94 36.96
C ASP A 230 44.16 1.16 37.97
N ILE A 231 42.94 1.64 38.21
CA ILE A 231 41.99 0.97 39.11
C ILE A 231 41.53 -0.37 38.54
N SER A 232 41.17 -0.41 37.25
CA SER A 232 40.72 -1.65 36.61
C SER A 232 41.83 -2.69 36.50
N GLU A 233 43.07 -2.28 36.23
CA GLU A 233 44.24 -3.15 36.19
C GLU A 233 44.57 -3.71 37.58
N GLN A 234 44.56 -2.86 38.61
CA GLN A 234 44.78 -3.29 39.99
C GLN A 234 43.71 -4.29 40.44
N PHE A 235 42.44 -4.02 40.14
CA PHE A 235 41.34 -4.92 40.49
C PHE A 235 41.48 -6.27 39.78
N ASN A 236 41.78 -6.24 38.47
CA ASN A 236 41.99 -7.44 37.68
C ASN A 236 43.18 -8.26 38.18
N HIS A 237 44.30 -7.62 38.47
CA HIS A 237 45.48 -8.28 39.03
C HIS A 237 45.19 -8.92 40.39
N THR A 238 44.54 -8.17 41.29
CA THR A 238 44.20 -8.63 42.65
C THR A 238 43.29 -9.85 42.63
N ASN A 239 42.34 -9.90 41.69
CA ASN A 239 41.33 -10.94 41.59
C ASN A 239 41.66 -12.01 40.54
N SER A 240 42.86 -11.99 39.94
CA SER A 240 43.28 -12.90 38.86
C SER A 240 42.33 -12.92 37.65
N LEU A 241 41.78 -11.76 37.29
CA LEU A 241 40.86 -11.58 36.17
C LEU A 241 41.59 -11.11 34.92
N LYS A 242 41.04 -11.46 33.76
CA LYS A 242 41.53 -11.02 32.45
C LYS A 242 40.73 -9.83 31.91
N LEU A 243 39.45 -9.75 32.25
CA LEU A 243 38.49 -8.83 31.65
C LEU A 243 37.38 -8.46 32.64
N ILE A 244 36.97 -7.20 32.60
CA ILE A 244 35.72 -6.71 33.18
C ILE A 244 34.74 -6.45 32.03
N ALA A 245 33.59 -7.15 32.01
CA ALA A 245 32.52 -6.92 31.05
C ALA A 245 31.34 -6.24 31.74
N ARG A 246 30.88 -5.12 31.20
CA ARG A 246 29.87 -4.27 31.84
C ARG A 246 28.85 -3.68 30.87
N ALA A 247 27.78 -3.04 31.36
CA ALA A 247 26.67 -2.52 30.56
C ALA A 247 26.44 -1.00 30.76
N HIS A 248 25.20 -0.53 30.96
CA HIS A 248 24.79 0.78 31.53
C HIS A 248 25.14 2.08 30.76
N GLN A 249 26.23 2.09 29.99
CA GLN A 249 26.64 3.20 29.13
C GLN A 249 26.21 2.92 27.69
N LEU A 250 25.36 3.79 27.16
CA LEU A 250 25.05 3.83 25.74
C LEU A 250 26.34 3.97 24.92
N VAL A 251 26.60 3.01 24.03
CA VAL A 251 27.71 3.00 23.09
C VAL A 251 27.18 2.82 21.67
N MET A 252 27.67 3.64 20.73
CA MET A 252 27.06 3.75 19.40
C MET A 252 27.17 2.47 18.56
N GLU A 253 28.24 1.70 18.72
CA GLU A 253 28.47 0.45 17.99
C GLU A 253 27.94 -0.78 18.75
N GLY A 254 27.20 -0.59 19.84
CA GLY A 254 26.69 -1.67 20.69
C GLY A 254 27.75 -2.29 21.62
N PHE A 255 29.04 -2.00 21.43
CA PHE A 255 30.09 -2.28 22.41
C PHE A 255 31.20 -1.22 22.35
N ASN A 256 32.01 -1.10 23.41
CA ASN A 256 33.19 -0.25 23.44
C ASN A 256 34.28 -0.82 24.37
N TRP A 257 35.53 -0.79 23.91
CA TRP A 257 36.69 -1.18 24.71
C TRP A 257 37.29 0.03 25.44
N ALA A 258 37.66 -0.16 26.70
CA ALA A 258 38.35 0.84 27.52
C ALA A 258 39.53 0.20 28.29
N HIS A 259 40.41 1.05 28.80
CA HIS A 259 41.53 0.66 29.69
C HIS A 259 42.39 -0.46 29.09
N GLU A 260 42.94 -0.24 27.88
CA GLU A 260 43.76 -1.23 27.15
C GLU A 260 43.09 -2.61 26.98
N GLN A 261 41.80 -2.60 26.63
CA GLN A 261 40.99 -3.82 26.44
C GLN A 261 40.82 -4.65 27.73
N LYS A 262 41.00 -4.04 28.90
CA LYS A 262 40.71 -4.68 30.20
C LYS A 262 39.29 -4.46 30.69
N VAL A 263 38.57 -3.51 30.09
CA VAL A 263 37.16 -3.24 30.35
C VAL A 263 36.40 -3.18 29.02
N VAL A 264 35.28 -3.88 28.92
CA VAL A 264 34.36 -3.77 27.79
C VAL A 264 32.97 -3.35 28.26
N THR A 265 32.41 -2.34 27.60
CA THR A 265 31.00 -1.98 27.72
C THR A 265 30.21 -2.66 26.61
N ILE A 266 29.12 -3.34 26.94
CA ILE A 266 28.20 -4.02 26.02
C ILE A 266 26.82 -3.39 26.19
N PHE A 267 26.18 -3.03 25.09
CA PHE A 267 24.85 -2.43 25.07
C PHE A 267 23.98 -3.18 24.07
N SER A 268 22.91 -3.81 24.56
CA SER A 268 22.10 -4.76 23.76
C SER A 268 20.74 -4.20 23.33
N ALA A 269 20.51 -2.89 23.52
CA ALA A 269 19.30 -2.19 23.08
C ALA A 269 19.61 -1.28 21.86
N PRO A 270 19.31 -1.72 20.63
CA PRO A 270 19.62 -0.93 19.44
C PRO A 270 18.64 0.23 19.28
N ASN A 271 19.07 1.32 18.66
CA ASN A 271 18.32 2.57 18.55
C ASN A 271 17.65 2.95 19.89
N TYR A 272 18.45 2.99 20.96
CA TYR A 272 18.01 3.17 22.33
C TYR A 272 16.98 4.29 22.49
N CYS A 273 15.98 4.07 23.35
CA CYS A 273 14.83 4.97 23.52
C CYS A 273 14.10 5.29 22.19
N TYR A 274 14.23 4.41 21.19
CA TYR A 274 13.73 4.56 19.82
C TYR A 274 14.26 5.80 19.08
N ARG A 275 15.39 6.38 19.50
CA ARG A 275 15.89 7.66 18.98
C ARG A 275 17.41 7.85 18.94
N CYS A 276 18.18 7.02 19.64
CA CYS A 276 19.62 7.24 19.80
C CYS A 276 20.45 6.80 18.59
N GLY A 277 19.91 5.96 17.70
CA GLY A 277 20.58 5.53 16.47
C GLY A 277 21.79 4.61 16.66
N ASN A 278 22.04 4.11 17.87
CA ASN A 278 23.11 3.14 18.16
C ASN A 278 22.77 1.73 17.65
N MET A 279 23.79 0.92 17.40
CA MET A 279 23.68 -0.54 17.28
C MET A 279 23.56 -1.20 18.65
N ALA A 280 23.16 -2.46 18.65
CA ALA A 280 23.29 -3.36 19.79
C ALA A 280 24.41 -4.36 19.54
N SER A 281 24.98 -4.90 20.62
CA SER A 281 25.88 -6.04 20.55
C SER A 281 25.58 -7.04 21.65
N ILE A 282 25.91 -8.30 21.37
CA ILE A 282 26.12 -9.37 22.37
C ILE A 282 27.56 -9.86 22.28
N LEU A 283 28.08 -10.41 23.38
CA LEU A 283 29.43 -10.99 23.46
C LEU A 283 29.33 -12.50 23.64
N GLU A 284 29.77 -13.26 22.65
CA GLU A 284 29.88 -14.72 22.76
C GLU A 284 31.26 -15.09 23.30
N VAL A 285 31.29 -15.91 24.34
CA VAL A 285 32.50 -16.54 24.89
C VAL A 285 32.40 -18.03 24.64
N ASP A 286 33.30 -18.59 23.84
CA ASP A 286 33.27 -20.00 23.46
C ASP A 286 34.01 -20.93 24.44
N ASP A 287 34.05 -22.23 24.14
CA ASP A 287 34.77 -23.24 24.94
C ASP A 287 36.29 -23.02 24.98
N CYS A 288 36.85 -22.35 23.96
CA CYS A 288 38.25 -21.96 23.89
C CYS A 288 38.55 -20.66 24.64
N ARG A 289 37.51 -20.01 25.18
CA ARG A 289 37.55 -18.69 25.86
C ARG A 289 37.87 -17.55 24.90
N ASP A 290 37.69 -17.76 23.61
CA ASP A 290 37.72 -16.69 22.61
C ASP A 290 36.41 -15.91 22.69
N HIS A 291 36.50 -14.60 22.48
CA HIS A 291 35.37 -13.68 22.62
C HIS A 291 35.04 -13.00 21.29
N THR A 292 33.79 -13.14 20.84
CA THR A 292 33.32 -12.57 19.57
C THR A 292 32.11 -11.68 19.81
N PHE A 293 32.09 -10.50 19.19
CA PHE A 293 30.92 -9.62 19.22
C PHE A 293 30.01 -9.91 18.04
N ILE A 294 28.73 -10.11 18.32
CA ILE A 294 27.68 -10.09 17.29
C ILE A 294 26.92 -8.79 17.44
N GLN A 295 27.05 -7.93 16.43
CA GLN A 295 26.35 -6.65 16.38
C GLN A 295 25.04 -6.79 15.59
N ALA A 296 24.01 -6.09 16.04
CA ALA A 296 22.71 -6.03 15.40
C ALA A 296 22.22 -4.58 15.31
N HIS A 297 21.61 -4.24 14.18
CA HIS A 297 20.83 -3.01 14.06
C HIS A 297 19.47 -3.20 14.74
N ALA A 298 18.79 -2.09 15.02
CA ALA A 298 17.42 -2.15 15.52
C ALA A 298 16.56 -2.93 14.53
N CYS A 299 15.66 -3.77 15.04
CA CYS A 299 14.71 -4.48 14.18
C CYS A 299 13.81 -3.43 13.50
N VAL A 300 13.97 -3.22 12.19
CA VAL A 300 13.14 -2.30 11.39
C VAL A 300 12.04 -3.15 10.71
N TRP A 301 10.73 -3.02 10.96
CA TRP A 301 9.93 -1.88 11.45
C TRP A 301 8.66 -2.29 12.24
N ARG A 302 8.53 -1.78 13.48
CA ARG A 302 7.25 -1.45 14.14
C ARG A 302 7.14 0.07 14.26
N VAL A 303 5.98 0.66 13.97
CA VAL A 303 5.75 2.11 14.09
C VAL A 303 4.60 2.36 15.07
N SER A 304 4.94 2.75 16.30
CA SER A 304 3.99 3.24 17.31
C SER A 304 4.04 4.78 17.39
N TYR A 305 2.88 5.45 17.31
CA TYR A 305 2.78 6.90 17.13
C TYR A 305 2.99 7.71 18.42
N ASN A 306 3.91 8.69 18.35
CA ASN A 306 3.76 10.01 18.97
C ASN A 306 4.63 11.06 18.27
N ALA A 307 4.52 11.19 16.93
CA ALA A 307 4.91 12.41 16.21
C ALA A 307 4.52 12.35 14.72
N TYR A 308 4.33 13.54 14.13
CA TYR A 308 4.30 13.74 12.69
C TYR A 308 5.66 13.36 12.11
N TRP A 309 5.75 12.28 11.32
CA TRP A 309 7.00 11.91 10.66
C TRP A 309 6.91 11.95 9.14
N HIS A 310 8.01 12.41 8.56
CA HIS A 310 8.25 12.64 7.14
C HIS A 310 9.22 11.58 6.62
N PHE A 311 8.88 10.93 5.52
CA PHE A 311 9.83 10.22 4.68
C PHE A 311 10.08 11.11 3.46
N GLU A 312 11.34 11.37 3.08
CA GLU A 312 11.70 12.16 1.90
C GLU A 312 13.02 11.62 1.34
N LEU A 313 13.00 11.14 0.09
CA LEU A 313 14.20 10.67 -0.63
C LEU A 313 15.06 11.88 -1.06
N GLN A 314 16.22 12.09 -0.43
CA GLN A 314 17.24 13.03 -0.92
C GLN A 314 18.13 12.36 -1.98
N PHE A 315 18.33 13.03 -3.10
CA PHE A 315 19.32 12.65 -4.12
C PHE A 315 20.41 13.72 -4.18
N GLU A 316 21.67 13.35 -3.95
CA GLU A 316 22.81 14.23 -4.22
C GLU A 316 23.12 14.27 -5.74
N PRO A 317 23.54 15.42 -6.29
CA PRO A 317 24.00 15.50 -7.66
C PRO A 317 25.38 14.83 -7.79
N ALA A 318 25.47 13.79 -8.61
CA ALA A 318 26.75 13.28 -9.06
C ALA A 318 27.53 14.41 -9.80
N PRO A 319 28.83 14.61 -9.51
CA PRO A 319 29.64 15.55 -10.27
C PRO A 319 29.70 15.11 -11.74
N ARG A 320 29.52 16.07 -12.63
CA ARG A 320 29.61 15.92 -14.09
C ARG A 320 30.88 15.16 -14.47
N ARG A 321 30.75 13.88 -14.80
CA ARG A 321 31.64 13.18 -15.74
C ARG A 321 30.78 12.47 -16.76
N GLY A 322 31.02 12.82 -18.01
CA GLY A 322 30.31 12.27 -19.15
C GLY A 322 30.47 10.76 -19.19
N CYS A 323 29.37 10.05 -19.01
CA CYS A 323 29.20 8.71 -19.51
C CYS A 323 27.85 8.69 -20.22
N ALA A 324 27.88 8.79 -21.54
CA ALA A 324 26.72 8.53 -22.38
C ALA A 324 26.40 7.04 -22.28
N LEU A 325 25.63 6.67 -21.26
CA LEU A 325 25.00 5.36 -21.17
C LEU A 325 23.77 5.40 -22.06
N THR A 326 23.88 4.81 -23.24
CA THR A 326 22.76 4.40 -24.09
C THR A 326 21.97 3.30 -23.39
N THR A 327 21.18 3.64 -22.38
CA THR A 327 20.21 2.71 -21.79
C THR A 327 18.95 2.68 -22.65
N SER A 328 18.60 1.53 -23.20
CA SER A 328 17.28 1.28 -23.77
C SER A 328 16.20 1.69 -22.75
N ALA A 329 15.26 2.57 -23.14
CA ALA A 329 14.21 3.04 -22.25
C ALA A 329 13.44 1.86 -21.63
N ALA A 330 13.58 1.67 -20.31
CA ALA A 330 12.93 0.61 -19.55
C ALA A 330 11.39 0.72 -19.69
N SER A 331 10.71 -0.41 -19.89
CA SER A 331 9.25 -0.49 -20.04
C SER A 331 8.52 -0.20 -18.73
N TYR A 332 7.36 0.46 -18.79
CA TYR A 332 6.46 0.61 -17.64
C TYR A 332 5.87 -0.75 -17.23
N ASP A 333 5.86 -1.01 -15.93
CA ASP A 333 5.22 -2.16 -15.30
C ASP A 333 3.77 -1.83 -14.92
N TYR A 334 2.83 -2.41 -15.68
CA TYR A 334 1.39 -2.26 -15.47
C TYR A 334 0.84 -3.19 -14.37
N SER A 335 1.67 -4.05 -13.75
CA SER A 335 1.19 -4.97 -12.71
C SER A 335 0.75 -4.22 -11.44
N ALA A 336 -0.27 -4.77 -10.78
CA ALA A 336 -0.79 -4.35 -9.49
C ALA A 336 -1.44 -5.56 -8.80
N SER A 337 -1.78 -5.44 -7.52
CA SER A 337 -2.57 -6.45 -6.79
C SER A 337 -3.78 -5.82 -6.12
N ILE A 338 -4.92 -6.51 -6.19
CA ILE A 338 -6.14 -6.22 -5.41
C ILE A 338 -6.40 -7.27 -4.32
N GLU A 339 -5.55 -8.29 -4.26
CA GLU A 339 -5.62 -9.35 -3.27
C GLU A 339 -4.73 -9.01 -2.09
N CYS A 340 -5.21 -9.35 -0.89
CA CYS A 340 -4.45 -9.25 0.34
C CYS A 340 -3.57 -10.50 0.45
N LEU A 341 -2.25 -10.34 0.35
CA LEU A 341 -1.31 -11.45 0.23
C LEU A 341 -0.68 -11.81 1.58
N ALA A 342 -0.34 -13.07 1.79
CA ALA A 342 0.40 -13.48 2.99
C ALA A 342 1.80 -12.84 3.05
N GLU A 343 2.46 -12.72 1.90
CA GLU A 343 3.77 -12.10 1.73
C GLU A 343 3.72 -11.04 0.61
N PRO A 344 4.47 -9.93 0.71
CA PRO A 344 4.51 -8.92 -0.32
C PRO A 344 5.26 -9.46 -1.56
N LEU A 345 4.84 -9.00 -2.75
CA LEU A 345 5.62 -9.28 -3.96
C LEU A 345 6.84 -8.38 -4.04
N ARG A 346 7.92 -8.89 -4.64
CA ARG A 346 9.16 -8.14 -4.90
C ARG A 346 8.90 -6.76 -5.50
N PRO A 347 9.71 -5.75 -5.17
CA PRO A 347 9.51 -4.38 -5.61
C PRO A 347 9.60 -4.29 -7.13
N GLN A 348 8.67 -3.54 -7.72
CA GLN A 348 8.74 -3.20 -9.14
C GLN A 348 10.07 -2.51 -9.45
N TYR A 349 10.56 -2.68 -10.68
CA TYR A 349 11.82 -2.07 -11.15
C TYR A 349 13.04 -2.33 -10.23
N LYS A 350 13.00 -3.40 -9.40
CA LYS A 350 14.02 -3.68 -8.37
C LYS A 350 14.24 -2.50 -7.41
N GLY A 351 13.18 -1.80 -7.02
CA GLY A 351 13.23 -0.59 -6.20
C GLY A 351 13.40 0.71 -6.99
N GLY A 352 13.86 0.63 -8.24
CA GLY A 352 14.08 1.79 -9.09
C GLY A 352 15.19 2.70 -8.56
N VAL A 353 14.84 3.87 -8.02
CA VAL A 353 15.79 4.80 -7.38
C VAL A 353 15.89 4.62 -5.87
N VAL A 354 15.07 3.74 -5.29
CA VAL A 354 15.10 3.40 -3.86
C VAL A 354 16.27 2.45 -3.61
N GLY A 355 17.23 2.88 -2.78
CA GLY A 355 18.23 1.98 -2.22
C GLY A 355 17.57 1.11 -1.15
N ASN A 356 17.86 -0.20 -1.15
CA ASN A 356 17.26 -1.16 -0.21
C ASN A 356 15.71 -1.12 -0.19
N PRO A 357 15.06 -1.50 -1.31
CA PRO A 357 13.60 -1.42 -1.46
C PRO A 357 12.81 -2.48 -0.69
N GLU A 358 13.46 -3.58 -0.30
CA GLU A 358 12.90 -4.70 0.46
C GLU A 358 13.25 -4.60 1.96
N PHE A 359 13.92 -3.51 2.37
CA PHE A 359 14.41 -3.29 3.73
C PHE A 359 15.29 -4.43 4.27
N ASP A 360 15.89 -5.24 3.39
CA ASP A 360 16.76 -6.38 3.73
C ASP A 360 18.07 -5.96 4.40
N SER A 361 18.45 -4.69 4.21
CA SER A 361 19.62 -4.03 4.79
C SER A 361 19.23 -2.94 5.80
N GLY A 362 18.05 -3.03 6.42
CA GLY A 362 17.55 -2.03 7.38
C GLY A 362 17.22 -0.68 6.74
N LEU A 363 17.71 0.42 7.31
CA LEU A 363 17.53 1.80 6.79
C LEU A 363 18.62 2.23 5.80
N ASP A 364 19.64 1.40 5.57
CA ASP A 364 20.73 1.74 4.68
C ASP A 364 20.19 2.01 3.27
N GLY A 365 20.41 3.23 2.77
CA GLY A 365 19.82 3.73 1.52
C GLY A 365 18.63 4.67 1.68
N TRP A 366 18.16 4.91 2.91
CA TRP A 366 17.04 5.82 3.23
C TRP A 366 17.48 6.92 4.22
N ASN A 367 17.23 8.20 3.85
CA ASN A 367 17.51 9.38 4.70
C ASN A 367 16.22 10.03 5.23
N VAL A 368 16.32 10.76 6.34
CA VAL A 368 15.22 11.56 6.93
C VAL A 368 15.50 13.06 6.76
N PHE A 369 14.54 13.75 6.12
CA PHE A 369 14.35 15.22 5.94
C PHE A 369 15.13 15.97 4.82
N GLY A 370 14.43 16.90 4.12
CA GLY A 370 14.84 17.73 2.94
C GLY A 370 16.08 18.65 3.09
N CYS A 371 16.55 19.41 2.09
CA CYS A 371 15.88 20.21 1.05
C CYS A 371 16.50 20.03 -0.36
N GLY A 372 15.71 19.70 -1.40
CA GLY A 372 16.15 19.71 -2.80
C GLY A 372 15.08 19.39 -3.86
N LYS A 373 15.18 20.00 -5.05
CA LYS A 373 14.17 20.04 -6.17
C LYS A 373 14.31 18.87 -7.17
N ILE A 374 13.18 18.31 -7.64
CA ILE A 374 13.11 17.52 -8.91
C ILE A 374 11.80 17.81 -9.68
N ALA A 375 11.89 17.94 -11.01
CA ALA A 375 10.76 18.00 -11.93
C ALA A 375 10.87 16.91 -13.02
N ALA A 376 10.21 15.77 -12.80
CA ALA A 376 9.84 14.73 -13.76
C ALA A 376 8.70 13.89 -13.15
N ARG A 377 7.81 13.29 -13.96
CA ARG A 377 6.67 12.49 -13.47
C ARG A 377 7.22 11.18 -12.87
N LYS A 378 6.74 10.76 -11.70
CA LYS A 378 7.22 9.58 -10.97
C LYS A 378 6.14 8.50 -10.94
N SER A 379 6.51 7.21 -10.90
CA SER A 379 5.62 6.06 -10.68
C SER A 379 6.17 5.16 -9.59
N GLU A 380 5.29 4.72 -8.69
CA GLU A 380 5.69 4.18 -7.38
C GLU A 380 4.75 3.07 -6.91
N THR A 381 5.29 2.12 -6.15
CA THR A 381 4.54 1.02 -5.51
C THR A 381 5.09 0.72 -4.12
N ALA A 382 4.23 0.34 -3.18
CA ALA A 382 4.61 -0.16 -1.86
C ALA A 382 3.59 -1.20 -1.37
N TRP A 383 4.02 -2.16 -0.57
CA TRP A 383 3.13 -3.08 0.13
C TRP A 383 2.91 -2.62 1.56
N LEU A 384 1.67 -2.70 2.02
CA LEU A 384 1.22 -2.16 3.31
C LEU A 384 0.47 -3.21 4.11
N ARG A 385 0.72 -3.30 5.41
CA ARG A 385 0.01 -4.18 6.33
C ARG A 385 -0.29 -3.46 7.65
N LEU A 386 -1.40 -3.80 8.29
CA LEU A 386 -1.72 -3.32 9.63
C LEU A 386 -1.43 -4.39 10.68
N ASP A 387 -1.22 -3.98 11.93
CA ASP A 387 -1.19 -4.88 13.09
C ASP A 387 -2.61 -5.33 13.49
N GLU A 388 -3.58 -4.42 13.50
CA GLU A 388 -4.98 -4.69 13.84
C GLU A 388 -5.95 -3.96 12.91
N GLY A 389 -7.09 -4.59 12.62
CA GLY A 389 -8.20 -3.94 11.92
C GLY A 389 -7.98 -3.71 10.42
N LYS A 390 -8.66 -2.69 9.90
CA LYS A 390 -8.78 -2.40 8.46
C LYS A 390 -8.93 -0.89 8.27
N GLU A 391 -8.00 -0.26 7.58
CA GLU A 391 -7.91 1.19 7.46
C GLU A 391 -7.55 1.67 6.05
N ILE A 392 -7.97 2.88 5.70
CA ILE A 392 -7.52 3.54 4.47
C ILE A 392 -6.16 4.19 4.73
N VAL A 393 -5.15 3.79 3.97
CA VAL A 393 -3.81 4.35 4.00
C VAL A 393 -3.55 5.13 2.72
N SER A 394 -3.06 6.35 2.86
CA SER A 394 -2.78 7.24 1.73
C SER A 394 -1.31 7.61 1.65
N ALA A 395 -0.78 7.63 0.42
CA ALA A 395 0.52 8.20 0.12
C ALA A 395 0.38 9.66 -0.34
N TYR A 396 1.38 10.48 -0.02
CA TYR A 396 1.47 11.91 -0.23
C TYR A 396 2.79 12.27 -0.91
N LEU A 397 2.82 13.39 -1.64
CA LEU A 397 4.01 14.03 -2.17
C LEU A 397 4.09 15.45 -1.67
N ARG A 398 5.18 15.77 -0.97
CA ARG A 398 5.47 17.13 -0.55
C ARG A 398 6.02 17.89 -1.75
N ILE A 399 5.34 18.97 -2.12
CA ILE A 399 5.80 19.87 -3.18
C ILE A 399 6.59 21.04 -2.57
N PRO A 400 7.50 21.69 -3.32
CA PRO A 400 8.44 22.69 -2.79
C PRO A 400 7.80 23.91 -2.10
N ASN A 401 6.50 24.14 -2.28
CA ASN A 401 5.76 25.19 -1.59
C ASN A 401 5.25 24.75 -0.19
N GLY A 402 5.66 23.57 0.28
CA GLY A 402 5.29 23.00 1.58
C GLY A 402 3.94 22.27 1.61
N GLN A 403 3.18 22.22 0.52
CA GLN A 403 1.90 21.51 0.46
C GLN A 403 2.09 20.01 0.23
N ASN A 404 1.25 19.18 0.87
CA ASN A 404 1.19 17.74 0.65
C ASN A 404 0.10 17.43 -0.39
N ARG A 405 0.41 16.57 -1.36
CA ARG A 405 -0.54 16.10 -2.38
C ARG A 405 -0.73 14.60 -2.26
N ILE A 406 -1.96 14.10 -2.13
CA ILE A 406 -2.19 12.65 -2.19
C ILE A 406 -1.91 12.14 -3.60
N VAL A 407 -1.28 10.97 -3.65
CA VAL A 407 -0.67 10.37 -4.85
C VAL A 407 -1.05 8.90 -5.04
N GLY A 408 -1.71 8.29 -4.05
CA GLY A 408 -2.31 6.97 -4.09
C GLY A 408 -2.95 6.65 -2.74
N SER A 409 -3.96 5.79 -2.73
CA SER A 409 -4.62 5.31 -1.50
C SER A 409 -5.04 3.86 -1.67
N VAL A 410 -4.97 3.09 -0.59
CA VAL A 410 -5.38 1.68 -0.55
C VAL A 410 -6.05 1.38 0.79
N ILE A 411 -6.87 0.34 0.85
CA ILE A 411 -7.30 -0.25 2.12
C ILE A 411 -6.27 -1.28 2.56
N ALA A 412 -5.62 -1.03 3.70
CA ALA A 412 -4.71 -1.97 4.34
C ALA A 412 -5.45 -2.71 5.46
N GLU A 413 -5.09 -3.97 5.70
CA GLU A 413 -5.77 -4.85 6.64
C GLU A 413 -4.74 -5.60 7.49
N SER A 414 -5.16 -6.05 8.68
CA SER A 414 -4.35 -6.92 9.51
C SER A 414 -4.27 -8.34 8.93
N GLY A 415 -3.11 -8.98 9.13
CA GLY A 415 -2.87 -10.37 8.75
C GLY A 415 -2.45 -10.59 7.29
N CYS A 416 -2.38 -9.55 6.46
CA CYS A 416 -1.96 -9.65 5.06
C CYS A 416 -1.45 -8.31 4.50
N TRP A 417 -0.80 -8.36 3.33
CA TRP A 417 -0.18 -7.23 2.65
C TRP A 417 -1.04 -6.74 1.49
N SER A 418 -1.29 -5.43 1.46
CA SER A 418 -2.05 -4.70 0.42
C SER A 418 -1.11 -3.82 -0.41
N MET A 419 -1.21 -3.88 -1.74
CA MET A 419 -0.37 -3.08 -2.63
C MET A 419 -0.96 -1.67 -2.84
N LEU A 420 -0.20 -0.63 -2.48
CA LEU A 420 -0.44 0.75 -2.88
C LEU A 420 0.36 1.04 -4.15
N LYS A 421 -0.33 1.44 -5.23
CA LYS A 421 0.28 1.95 -6.46
C LYS A 421 -0.06 3.43 -6.65
N GLY A 422 0.93 4.27 -6.91
CA GLY A 422 0.77 5.73 -6.94
C GLY A 422 2.07 6.50 -7.23
N VAL A 423 2.15 7.77 -6.81
CA VAL A 423 3.34 8.64 -6.94
C VAL A 423 3.90 9.03 -5.56
N LEU A 424 4.41 8.07 -4.78
CA LEU A 424 4.90 8.23 -3.40
C LEU A 424 5.86 9.40 -3.12
N HIS A 425 5.87 9.81 -1.87
CA HIS A 425 7.00 10.48 -1.22
C HIS A 425 6.86 10.45 0.30
N MET A 426 5.63 10.47 0.84
CA MET A 426 5.24 10.40 2.25
C MET A 426 4.03 9.46 2.40
N MET A 427 3.79 8.80 3.53
CA MET A 427 2.58 7.99 3.77
C MET A 427 1.88 8.41 5.07
N GLN A 428 0.55 8.32 5.13
CA GLN A 428 -0.26 8.66 6.29
C GLN A 428 -1.44 7.69 6.45
N CYS A 429 -1.56 7.12 7.65
CA CYS A 429 -2.80 6.54 8.17
C CYS A 429 -3.49 7.59 9.08
N ARG A 430 -4.82 7.71 9.03
CA ARG A 430 -5.56 8.65 9.89
C ARG A 430 -5.85 8.10 11.29
N ASN A 431 -5.84 6.79 11.44
CA ASN A 431 -6.04 6.14 12.73
C ASN A 431 -4.69 6.01 13.44
N THR A 432 -4.49 6.80 14.49
CA THR A 432 -3.24 6.85 15.26
C THR A 432 -3.08 5.69 16.24
N ARG A 433 -4.04 4.76 16.29
CA ARG A 433 -4.05 3.60 17.20
C ARG A 433 -3.58 2.30 16.55
N VAL A 434 -3.26 2.33 15.25
CA VAL A 434 -2.96 1.16 14.44
C VAL A 434 -1.55 1.30 13.86
N GLU A 435 -0.73 0.26 13.95
CA GLU A 435 0.62 0.23 13.39
C GLU A 435 0.58 -0.09 11.88
N LEU A 436 1.39 0.62 11.09
CA LEU A 436 1.48 0.44 9.64
C LEU A 436 2.86 -0.10 9.25
N TRP A 437 2.86 -1.22 8.53
CA TRP A 437 4.04 -1.92 8.04
C TRP A 437 4.19 -1.65 6.54
N ILE A 438 5.41 -1.42 6.06
CA ILE A 438 5.70 -1.06 4.67
C ILE A 438 6.84 -1.94 4.14
N ASP A 439 6.69 -2.47 2.92
CA ASP A 439 7.72 -3.29 2.26
C ASP A 439 7.70 -3.13 0.73
N SER A 440 8.76 -3.56 0.06
CA SER A 440 8.89 -3.69 -1.39
C SER A 440 8.54 -2.38 -2.10
N VAL A 441 9.16 -1.30 -1.63
CA VAL A 441 8.94 0.05 -2.13
C VAL A 441 9.74 0.26 -3.41
N SER A 442 9.09 0.82 -4.43
CA SER A 442 9.74 1.15 -5.68
C SER A 442 9.37 2.54 -6.13
N LEU A 443 10.35 3.27 -6.64
CA LEU A 443 10.16 4.56 -7.31
C LEU A 443 10.91 4.59 -8.63
N LYS A 444 10.20 4.86 -9.73
CA LYS A 444 10.79 5.07 -11.06
C LYS A 444 10.38 6.43 -11.63
N PRO A 445 11.33 7.36 -11.88
CA PRO A 445 11.03 8.57 -12.64
C PRO A 445 10.87 8.26 -14.13
N PHE A 446 9.93 8.95 -14.76
CA PHE A 446 9.71 8.97 -16.21
C PHE A 446 9.67 10.42 -16.70
N THR A 447 10.50 10.70 -17.69
CA THR A 447 10.40 11.93 -18.46
C THR A 447 9.11 11.95 -19.28
N ARG A 448 8.70 13.14 -19.75
CA ARG A 448 7.52 13.27 -20.61
C ARG A 448 7.67 12.46 -21.91
N THR A 449 8.88 12.42 -22.47
CA THR A 449 9.19 11.66 -23.68
C THR A 449 9.06 10.16 -23.43
N GLU A 450 9.67 9.64 -22.35
CA GLU A 450 9.52 8.23 -21.99
C GLU A 450 8.06 7.84 -21.73
N TRP A 451 7.28 8.72 -21.08
CA TRP A 451 5.85 8.48 -20.84
C TRP A 451 5.08 8.36 -22.16
N GLN A 452 5.36 9.24 -23.14
CA GLN A 452 4.74 9.21 -24.47
C GLN A 452 5.19 7.96 -25.26
N GLU A 453 6.46 7.59 -25.19
CA GLU A 453 6.96 6.37 -25.82
C GLU A 453 6.28 5.12 -25.24
N GLN A 454 6.05 5.08 -23.93
CA GLN A 454 5.30 4.00 -23.27
C GLN A 454 3.85 3.94 -23.73
N GLN A 455 3.16 5.10 -23.82
CA GLN A 455 1.82 5.17 -24.38
C GLN A 455 1.81 4.60 -25.81
N ASN A 456 2.77 5.01 -26.66
CA ASN A 456 2.88 4.52 -28.02
C ASN A 456 3.18 3.02 -28.10
N LYS A 457 4.08 2.50 -27.24
CA LYS A 457 4.36 1.06 -27.13
C LYS A 457 3.11 0.29 -26.71
N SER A 458 2.38 0.77 -25.72
CA SER A 458 1.13 0.16 -25.26
C SER A 458 0.07 0.18 -26.36
N ILE A 459 -0.17 1.34 -27.00
CA ILE A 459 -1.11 1.48 -28.14
C ILE A 459 -0.75 0.52 -29.26
N ASN A 460 0.53 0.46 -29.65
CA ASN A 460 0.97 -0.46 -30.68
C ASN A 460 0.71 -1.93 -30.28
N ARG A 461 0.82 -2.28 -29.00
CA ARG A 461 0.56 -3.63 -28.48
C ARG A 461 -0.93 -3.96 -28.40
N VAL A 462 -1.76 -3.07 -27.84
CA VAL A 462 -3.14 -3.38 -27.43
C VAL A 462 -4.22 -2.82 -28.37
N ARG A 463 -3.87 -1.86 -29.23
CA ARG A 463 -4.80 -1.22 -30.19
C ARG A 463 -4.47 -1.52 -31.64
N LYS A 464 -3.35 -2.21 -31.91
CA LYS A 464 -2.92 -2.55 -33.27
C LYS A 464 -2.49 -4.00 -33.37
N ARG A 465 -2.62 -4.56 -34.57
CA ARG A 465 -2.17 -5.91 -34.90
C ARG A 465 -1.56 -5.94 -36.30
N ASN A 466 -0.56 -6.80 -36.51
CA ASN A 466 -0.10 -7.09 -37.86
C ASN A 466 -1.19 -7.90 -38.58
N ILE A 467 -1.43 -7.59 -39.84
CA ILE A 467 -2.26 -8.38 -40.74
C ILE A 467 -1.37 -8.97 -41.83
N ARG A 468 -1.63 -10.21 -42.22
CA ARG A 468 -1.01 -10.87 -43.36
C ARG A 468 -2.08 -11.33 -44.33
N ILE A 469 -2.11 -10.71 -45.51
CA ILE A 469 -3.08 -11.00 -46.56
C ILE A 469 -2.40 -11.89 -47.59
N HIS A 470 -2.88 -13.13 -47.70
CA HIS A 470 -2.39 -14.13 -48.64
C HIS A 470 -3.25 -14.10 -49.88
N VAL A 471 -2.67 -13.73 -51.02
CA VAL A 471 -3.37 -13.69 -52.30
C VAL A 471 -3.02 -14.92 -53.12
N THR A 472 -4.03 -15.72 -53.41
CA THR A 472 -3.88 -16.96 -54.19
C THR A 472 -4.73 -16.92 -55.46
N GLY A 473 -4.21 -17.52 -56.53
CA GLY A 473 -4.94 -17.78 -57.76
C GLY A 473 -5.58 -19.17 -57.77
N GLN A 474 -6.04 -19.58 -58.95
CA GLN A 474 -6.59 -20.93 -59.15
C GLN A 474 -5.59 -22.01 -58.71
N LYS A 475 -6.12 -23.08 -58.07
CA LYS A 475 -5.34 -24.19 -57.51
C LYS A 475 -4.35 -23.79 -56.38
N GLY A 476 -4.58 -22.65 -55.71
CA GLY A 476 -3.80 -22.24 -54.53
C GLY A 476 -2.42 -21.66 -54.84
N VAL A 477 -2.15 -21.28 -56.10
CA VAL A 477 -0.88 -20.67 -56.50
C VAL A 477 -0.77 -19.28 -55.86
N LYS A 478 0.25 -19.08 -55.03
CA LYS A 478 0.60 -17.77 -54.44
C LYS A 478 0.88 -16.74 -55.54
N LEU A 479 0.26 -15.57 -55.45
CA LEU A 479 0.37 -14.51 -56.46
C LEU A 479 1.26 -13.38 -55.95
N GLN A 480 2.50 -13.32 -56.44
CA GLN A 480 3.43 -12.20 -56.21
C GLN A 480 3.00 -10.97 -57.02
N GLY A 481 3.16 -9.77 -56.45
CA GLY A 481 2.87 -8.51 -57.14
C GLY A 481 1.38 -8.20 -57.29
N ALA A 482 0.51 -8.84 -56.53
CA ALA A 482 -0.91 -8.50 -56.47
C ALA A 482 -1.09 -7.16 -55.74
N ASN A 483 -1.78 -6.22 -56.37
CA ASN A 483 -2.09 -4.92 -55.77
C ASN A 483 -3.14 -5.09 -54.67
N ILE A 484 -2.88 -4.51 -53.51
CA ILE A 484 -3.74 -4.53 -52.32
C ILE A 484 -4.07 -3.10 -51.92
N THR A 485 -5.34 -2.84 -51.63
CA THR A 485 -5.84 -1.61 -51.00
C THR A 485 -6.69 -1.97 -49.80
N ILE A 486 -6.40 -1.42 -48.63
CA ILE A 486 -7.12 -1.67 -47.38
C ILE A 486 -7.69 -0.36 -46.84
N ASN A 487 -8.97 -0.39 -46.49
CA ASN A 487 -9.69 0.75 -45.93
C ASN A 487 -10.34 0.33 -44.61
N GLN A 488 -10.15 1.14 -43.56
CA GLN A 488 -10.85 0.93 -42.28
C GLN A 488 -12.29 1.42 -42.41
N ILE A 489 -13.25 0.55 -42.14
CA ILE A 489 -14.69 0.83 -42.17
C ILE A 489 -15.14 1.39 -40.81
N ARG A 490 -14.74 0.71 -39.72
CA ARG A 490 -15.15 1.07 -38.36
C ARG A 490 -14.00 0.82 -37.38
N PRO A 491 -13.64 1.79 -36.52
CA PRO A 491 -12.67 1.55 -35.46
C PRO A 491 -13.25 0.60 -34.40
N HIS A 492 -12.41 -0.26 -33.83
CA HIS A 492 -12.80 -1.14 -32.74
C HIS A 492 -13.06 -0.37 -31.43
N PHE A 493 -12.19 0.59 -31.10
CA PHE A 493 -12.27 1.34 -29.85
C PHE A 493 -13.46 2.31 -29.88
N PRO A 494 -14.49 2.16 -29.02
CA PRO A 494 -15.62 3.06 -28.97
C PRO A 494 -15.19 4.42 -28.41
N LEU A 495 -15.19 5.42 -29.31
CA LEU A 495 -15.08 6.82 -28.94
C LEU A 495 -16.43 7.49 -29.18
N GLY A 496 -16.95 8.11 -28.13
CA GLY A 496 -18.28 8.69 -28.10
C GLY A 496 -18.33 10.08 -27.53
N CYS A 497 -19.51 10.68 -27.64
CA CYS A 497 -19.85 11.93 -27.00
C CYS A 497 -21.28 11.85 -26.50
N SER A 498 -21.54 12.35 -25.29
CA SER A 498 -22.91 12.46 -24.80
C SER A 498 -23.65 13.59 -25.51
N THR A 499 -24.98 13.53 -25.55
CA THR A 499 -25.78 14.63 -26.12
C THR A 499 -27.15 14.75 -25.46
N THR A 500 -27.85 15.85 -25.75
CA THR A 500 -29.25 16.07 -25.38
C THR A 500 -30.19 15.84 -26.57
N GLU A 501 -31.49 15.98 -26.32
CA GLU A 501 -32.57 16.03 -27.31
C GLU A 501 -32.37 17.07 -28.43
N ALA A 502 -31.46 18.02 -28.25
CA ALA A 502 -31.08 18.99 -29.28
C ALA A 502 -30.64 18.33 -30.60
N ILE A 503 -30.11 17.10 -30.55
CA ILE A 503 -29.71 16.34 -31.74
C ILE A 503 -30.89 16.08 -32.69
N LEU A 504 -32.13 16.01 -32.19
CA LEU A 504 -33.30 15.71 -33.01
C LEU A 504 -33.67 16.86 -33.96
N ASN A 505 -33.39 18.10 -33.56
CA ASN A 505 -33.94 19.29 -34.22
C ASN A 505 -32.91 20.09 -35.03
N HIS A 506 -31.63 19.73 -34.98
CA HIS A 506 -30.56 20.52 -35.60
C HIS A 506 -29.75 19.69 -36.61
N LYS A 507 -30.09 19.81 -37.91
CA LYS A 507 -29.44 19.04 -38.98
C LYS A 507 -27.92 19.28 -39.05
N THR A 508 -27.47 20.53 -38.89
CA THR A 508 -26.05 20.88 -38.85
C THR A 508 -25.31 20.20 -37.69
N TYR A 509 -25.96 20.08 -36.53
CA TYR A 509 -25.40 19.34 -35.40
C TYR A 509 -25.36 17.84 -35.66
N GLN A 510 -26.39 17.28 -36.29
CA GLN A 510 -26.41 15.87 -36.71
C GLN A 510 -25.26 15.57 -37.68
N ASP A 511 -25.06 16.41 -38.69
CA ASP A 511 -24.02 16.25 -39.71
C ASP A 511 -22.61 16.43 -39.11
N TRP A 512 -22.48 17.19 -38.02
CA TRP A 512 -21.25 17.27 -37.25
C TRP A 512 -21.04 16.02 -36.36
N PHE A 513 -22.07 15.55 -35.67
CA PHE A 513 -21.97 14.50 -34.66
C PHE A 513 -21.78 13.10 -35.25
N THR A 514 -22.60 12.73 -36.24
CA THR A 514 -22.66 11.34 -36.74
C THR A 514 -21.38 10.81 -37.40
N PRO A 515 -20.55 11.60 -38.11
CA PRO A 515 -19.30 11.07 -38.67
C PRO A 515 -18.18 10.90 -37.64
N ARG A 516 -18.33 11.42 -36.41
CA ARG A 516 -17.25 11.46 -35.41
C ARG A 516 -17.32 10.33 -34.39
N PHE A 517 -18.53 9.95 -34.00
CA PHE A 517 -18.73 9.11 -32.82
C PHE A 517 -19.40 7.79 -33.16
N THR A 518 -18.87 6.70 -32.60
CA THR A 518 -19.44 5.35 -32.77
C THR A 518 -20.41 4.97 -31.65
N ILE A 519 -20.40 5.72 -30.55
CA ILE A 519 -21.25 5.51 -29.38
C ILE A 519 -21.70 6.85 -28.77
N THR A 520 -22.85 6.86 -28.11
CA THR A 520 -23.39 8.02 -27.37
C THR A 520 -24.00 7.61 -26.03
N SER A 521 -24.21 8.59 -25.15
CA SER A 521 -25.08 8.51 -23.97
C SER A 521 -25.97 9.74 -23.92
N PHE A 522 -27.15 9.62 -23.30
CA PHE A 522 -28.09 10.74 -23.21
C PHE A 522 -27.90 11.48 -21.89
N ASN A 523 -27.93 12.80 -21.94
CA ASN A 523 -27.59 13.62 -20.78
C ASN A 523 -28.64 13.52 -19.66
N ASN A 524 -29.92 13.55 -20.05
CA ASN A 524 -31.06 13.50 -19.12
C ASN A 524 -32.17 12.56 -19.58
N GLU A 525 -32.28 12.34 -20.89
CA GLU A 525 -33.50 11.90 -21.54
C GLU A 525 -33.88 10.46 -21.17
N MET A 526 -32.93 9.67 -20.67
CA MET A 526 -33.15 8.32 -20.13
C MET A 526 -33.20 8.27 -18.59
N LYS A 527 -32.94 9.36 -17.87
CA LYS A 527 -32.95 9.38 -16.39
C LYS A 527 -34.39 9.28 -15.85
N TRP A 528 -34.52 8.73 -14.64
CA TRP A 528 -35.84 8.44 -14.06
C TRP A 528 -36.70 9.70 -13.91
N TYR A 529 -36.14 10.79 -13.39
CA TYR A 529 -36.89 12.04 -13.25
C TYR A 529 -37.33 12.66 -14.58
N TYR A 530 -36.66 12.33 -15.69
CA TYR A 530 -37.04 12.85 -17.01
C TYR A 530 -38.23 12.07 -17.57
N THR A 531 -38.19 10.75 -17.41
CA THR A 531 -39.13 9.80 -18.00
C THR A 531 -40.33 9.49 -17.11
N GLU A 532 -40.28 9.75 -15.80
CA GLU A 532 -41.40 9.57 -14.88
C GLU A 532 -41.39 10.68 -13.80
N ARG A 533 -41.98 11.83 -14.13
CA ARG A 533 -42.03 13.01 -13.24
C ARG A 533 -43.03 12.83 -12.10
N ALA A 534 -44.10 12.10 -12.35
CA ALA A 534 -45.17 11.79 -11.40
C ALA A 534 -45.40 10.26 -11.38
N PRO A 535 -45.90 9.69 -10.26
CA PRO A 535 -46.04 8.25 -10.12
C PRO A 535 -46.86 7.64 -11.26
N GLN A 536 -46.32 6.61 -11.91
CA GLN A 536 -46.95 5.85 -13.00
C GLN A 536 -47.31 6.70 -14.23
N GLN A 537 -46.70 7.88 -14.40
CA GLN A 537 -46.86 8.73 -15.57
C GLN A 537 -45.55 8.75 -16.37
N GLU A 538 -45.33 7.69 -17.13
CA GLU A 538 -44.14 7.54 -17.96
C GLU A 538 -44.27 8.30 -19.29
N ASN A 539 -43.20 8.99 -19.69
CA ASN A 539 -43.07 9.64 -20.99
C ASN A 539 -41.69 9.37 -21.59
N TYR A 540 -41.65 8.45 -22.55
CA TYR A 540 -40.44 8.08 -23.29
C TYR A 540 -40.38 8.70 -24.70
N THR A 541 -41.27 9.63 -25.04
CA THR A 541 -41.36 10.20 -26.41
C THR A 541 -40.01 10.69 -26.93
N VAL A 542 -39.28 11.45 -26.11
CA VAL A 542 -37.97 12.03 -26.48
C VAL A 542 -36.86 10.96 -26.54
N PRO A 543 -36.61 10.14 -25.49
CA PRO A 543 -35.59 9.11 -25.59
C PRO A 543 -35.87 8.06 -26.68
N ASP A 544 -37.13 7.70 -26.96
CA ASP A 544 -37.51 6.80 -28.06
C ASP A 544 -37.13 7.39 -29.43
N ALA A 545 -37.36 8.69 -29.62
CA ALA A 545 -36.95 9.41 -30.84
C ALA A 545 -35.42 9.48 -30.98
N MET A 546 -34.70 9.73 -29.88
CA MET A 546 -33.23 9.75 -29.88
C MET A 546 -32.65 8.35 -30.18
N VAL A 547 -33.19 7.30 -29.56
CA VAL A 547 -32.79 5.90 -29.84
C VAL A 547 -32.98 5.59 -31.32
N SER A 548 -34.15 5.93 -31.88
CA SER A 548 -34.44 5.74 -33.30
C SER A 548 -33.44 6.47 -34.21
N PHE A 549 -33.09 7.71 -33.86
CA PHE A 549 -32.08 8.49 -34.60
C PHE A 549 -30.71 7.81 -34.57
N PHE A 550 -30.22 7.39 -33.41
CA PHE A 550 -28.87 6.80 -33.29
C PHE A 550 -28.79 5.41 -33.91
N LYS A 551 -29.84 4.59 -33.78
CA LYS A 551 -29.95 3.29 -34.48
C LYS A 551 -29.87 3.47 -36.00
N LYS A 552 -30.63 4.44 -36.55
CA LYS A 552 -30.59 4.75 -37.99
C LYS A 552 -29.19 5.14 -38.46
N ASN A 553 -28.42 5.82 -37.62
CA ASN A 553 -27.05 6.25 -37.91
C ASN A 553 -25.98 5.22 -37.48
N LYS A 554 -26.36 4.02 -37.02
CA LYS A 554 -25.45 2.93 -36.58
C LYS A 554 -24.52 3.33 -35.42
N ILE A 555 -24.96 4.26 -34.58
CA ILE A 555 -24.26 4.72 -33.38
C ILE A 555 -24.83 3.97 -32.17
N SER A 556 -23.96 3.28 -31.44
CA SER A 556 -24.35 2.52 -30.25
C SER A 556 -24.77 3.45 -29.10
N ILE A 557 -25.60 2.97 -28.18
CA ILE A 557 -26.11 3.77 -27.07
C ILE A 557 -25.76 3.09 -25.75
N ARG A 558 -25.17 3.84 -24.82
CA ARG A 558 -25.06 3.44 -23.42
C ARG A 558 -26.23 4.02 -22.64
N GLY A 559 -27.04 3.15 -22.03
CA GLY A 559 -28.17 3.56 -21.21
C GLY A 559 -27.70 4.21 -19.91
N HIS A 560 -28.13 5.46 -19.68
CA HIS A 560 -27.75 6.25 -18.52
C HIS A 560 -28.96 7.05 -18.01
N THR A 561 -29.50 6.77 -16.83
CA THR A 561 -29.22 5.65 -15.91
C THR A 561 -30.55 5.04 -15.45
N ILE A 562 -30.54 3.78 -15.04
CA ILE A 562 -31.74 3.10 -14.53
C ILE A 562 -32.18 3.78 -13.24
N LEU A 563 -31.28 3.81 -12.25
CA LEU A 563 -31.44 4.46 -10.94
C LEU A 563 -30.22 5.34 -10.62
N TRP A 564 -30.40 6.30 -9.72
CA TRP A 564 -29.35 7.19 -9.23
C TRP A 564 -29.48 7.32 -7.71
N ALA A 565 -28.41 6.99 -7.00
CA ALA A 565 -28.39 6.91 -5.55
C ALA A 565 -28.50 8.26 -4.82
N SER A 566 -28.38 9.38 -5.53
CA SER A 566 -28.42 10.70 -4.91
C SER A 566 -29.84 11.12 -4.52
N VAL A 567 -29.99 11.52 -3.25
CA VAL A 567 -31.23 12.09 -2.73
C VAL A 567 -31.61 13.37 -3.48
N ASN A 568 -30.64 14.14 -3.97
CA ASN A 568 -30.90 15.44 -4.60
C ASN A 568 -31.66 15.33 -5.93
N VAL A 569 -31.36 14.29 -6.71
CA VAL A 569 -31.93 14.07 -8.05
C VAL A 569 -33.10 13.08 -8.08
N THR A 570 -33.31 12.36 -6.98
CA THR A 570 -34.50 11.51 -6.80
C THR A 570 -35.77 12.36 -6.81
N GLN A 571 -36.85 11.89 -7.42
CA GLN A 571 -38.12 12.64 -7.50
C GLN A 571 -38.75 12.80 -6.10
N HIS A 572 -39.41 13.95 -5.86
CA HIS A 572 -40.02 14.23 -4.55
C HIS A 572 -41.02 13.15 -4.13
N TRP A 573 -41.85 12.68 -5.06
CA TRP A 573 -42.85 11.65 -4.77
C TRP A 573 -42.23 10.32 -4.36
N VAL A 574 -41.03 9.97 -4.84
CA VAL A 574 -40.31 8.74 -4.43
C VAL A 574 -39.76 8.90 -3.01
N LYS A 575 -39.22 10.08 -2.65
CA LYS A 575 -38.59 10.32 -1.34
C LYS A 575 -39.54 10.15 -0.16
N ILE A 576 -40.83 10.41 -0.36
CA ILE A 576 -41.85 10.38 0.69
C ILE A 576 -42.55 9.02 0.81
N LEU A 577 -42.22 8.06 -0.04
CA LEU A 577 -42.82 6.72 0.01
C LEU A 577 -42.27 5.92 1.20
N PRO A 578 -43.09 5.00 1.77
CA PRO A 578 -42.58 4.00 2.70
C PRO A 578 -41.64 3.01 1.97
N PRO A 579 -40.69 2.36 2.68
CA PRO A 579 -39.68 1.48 2.09
C PRO A 579 -40.20 0.46 1.07
N LYS A 580 -41.30 -0.24 1.38
CA LYS A 580 -41.91 -1.21 0.47
C LYS A 580 -42.35 -0.60 -0.85
N GLU A 581 -42.88 0.62 -0.82
CA GLU A 581 -43.33 1.32 -2.04
C GLU A 581 -42.16 1.94 -2.82
N ILE A 582 -41.07 2.33 -2.14
CA ILE A 582 -39.81 2.69 -2.81
C ILE A 582 -39.28 1.50 -3.60
N LEU A 583 -39.24 0.31 -2.97
CA LEU A 583 -38.83 -0.92 -3.64
C LEU A 583 -39.72 -1.22 -4.85
N ASN A 584 -41.04 -1.19 -4.68
CA ASN A 584 -41.99 -1.41 -5.78
C ASN A 584 -41.78 -0.41 -6.94
N ALA A 585 -41.55 0.87 -6.63
CA ALA A 585 -41.29 1.90 -7.64
C ALA A 585 -39.97 1.66 -8.37
N ALA A 586 -38.89 1.33 -7.64
CA ALA A 586 -37.59 1.03 -8.22
C ALA A 586 -37.65 -0.22 -9.13
N VAL A 587 -38.31 -1.29 -8.70
CA VAL A 587 -38.52 -2.51 -9.51
C VAL A 587 -39.32 -2.21 -10.77
N ARG A 588 -40.41 -1.44 -10.68
CA ARG A 588 -41.18 -1.00 -11.86
C ARG A 588 -40.32 -0.18 -12.81
N ARG A 589 -39.51 0.73 -12.28
CA ARG A 589 -38.59 1.54 -13.08
C ARG A 589 -37.59 0.66 -13.84
N ILE A 590 -36.93 -0.27 -13.16
CA ILE A 590 -35.98 -1.21 -13.79
C ILE A 590 -36.70 -2.00 -14.88
N GLY A 591 -37.86 -2.59 -14.56
CA GLY A 591 -38.69 -3.34 -15.50
C GLY A 591 -39.10 -2.55 -16.74
N SER A 592 -39.52 -1.30 -16.56
CA SER A 592 -39.94 -0.41 -17.64
C SER A 592 -38.79 -0.05 -18.57
N VAL A 593 -37.71 0.54 -18.05
CA VAL A 593 -36.66 1.11 -18.88
C VAL A 593 -35.78 0.05 -19.54
N VAL A 594 -35.47 -1.05 -18.82
CA VAL A 594 -34.62 -2.13 -19.36
C VAL A 594 -35.36 -2.89 -20.44
N SER A 595 -36.63 -3.28 -20.19
CA SER A 595 -37.42 -4.03 -21.19
C SER A 595 -37.72 -3.20 -22.43
N ARG A 596 -37.92 -1.88 -22.28
CA ARG A 596 -38.22 -0.99 -23.39
C ARG A 596 -37.08 -0.89 -24.40
N TYR A 597 -35.84 -0.87 -23.92
CA TYR A 597 -34.65 -0.69 -24.75
C TYR A 597 -33.83 -1.97 -24.92
N LEU A 598 -34.47 -3.13 -24.75
CA LEU A 598 -33.86 -4.44 -24.96
C LEU A 598 -33.32 -4.55 -26.40
N GLY A 599 -32.02 -4.77 -26.54
CA GLY A 599 -31.33 -4.83 -27.83
C GLY A 599 -31.04 -3.47 -28.50
N ASP A 600 -31.50 -2.36 -27.91
CA ASP A 600 -31.31 -1.01 -28.45
C ASP A 600 -30.16 -0.24 -27.78
N VAL A 601 -29.82 -0.62 -26.55
CA VAL A 601 -28.61 -0.16 -25.84
C VAL A 601 -27.58 -1.28 -25.76
N ILE A 602 -26.30 -0.91 -25.61
CA ILE A 602 -25.19 -1.87 -25.51
C ILE A 602 -24.71 -2.08 -24.06
N ALA A 603 -25.23 -1.29 -23.12
CA ALA A 603 -24.87 -1.32 -21.72
C ALA A 603 -25.86 -0.49 -20.88
N TRP A 604 -25.91 -0.76 -19.58
CA TRP A 604 -26.68 0.05 -18.61
C TRP A 604 -25.84 0.49 -17.43
N ASP A 605 -25.96 1.77 -17.08
CA ASP A 605 -25.72 2.23 -15.71
C ASP A 605 -26.90 1.81 -14.86
N VAL A 606 -26.66 0.86 -13.95
CA VAL A 606 -27.72 0.37 -13.07
C VAL A 606 -27.93 1.35 -11.92
N MET A 607 -26.84 1.64 -11.21
CA MET A 607 -26.79 2.53 -10.06
C MET A 607 -25.68 3.56 -10.26
N ASN A 608 -26.08 4.82 -10.41
CA ASN A 608 -25.15 5.93 -10.56
C ASN A 608 -24.75 6.48 -9.18
N GLU A 609 -23.45 6.69 -8.95
CA GLU A 609 -22.87 7.41 -7.79
C GLU A 609 -23.20 6.83 -6.41
N ASN A 610 -23.22 5.50 -6.32
CA ASN A 610 -23.59 4.75 -5.14
C ASN A 610 -22.53 4.79 -4.03
N LEU A 611 -21.24 4.94 -4.36
CA LEU A 611 -20.20 5.11 -3.33
C LEU A 611 -20.23 6.50 -2.67
N HIS A 612 -20.88 7.47 -3.32
CA HIS A 612 -21.05 8.82 -2.82
C HIS A 612 -22.39 9.04 -2.09
N ASN A 613 -23.41 8.25 -2.44
CA ASN A 613 -24.77 8.43 -1.99
C ASN A 613 -25.42 7.08 -1.70
N SER A 614 -26.26 6.99 -0.66
CA SER A 614 -26.83 5.73 -0.18
C SER A 614 -28.35 5.74 -0.09
N PHE A 615 -29.07 6.52 -0.94
CA PHE A 615 -30.52 6.69 -0.79
C PHE A 615 -31.30 5.37 -0.71
N TYR A 616 -30.94 4.38 -1.55
CA TYR A 616 -31.65 3.10 -1.58
C TYR A 616 -31.19 2.20 -0.44
N GLU A 617 -29.91 2.20 -0.11
CA GLU A 617 -29.34 1.43 1.00
C GLU A 617 -29.90 1.89 2.34
N ASP A 618 -30.00 3.20 2.56
CA ASP A 618 -30.57 3.81 3.77
C ASP A 618 -32.05 3.45 3.97
N LYS A 619 -32.79 3.24 2.87
CA LYS A 619 -34.24 3.00 2.90
C LYS A 619 -34.61 1.53 2.84
N LEU A 620 -33.83 0.71 2.13
CA LEU A 620 -34.16 -0.67 1.78
C LEU A 620 -33.17 -1.69 2.38
N GLY A 621 -32.06 -1.22 2.95
CA GLY A 621 -30.99 -2.05 3.50
C GLY A 621 -29.78 -2.19 2.56
N PRO A 622 -28.64 -2.68 3.08
CA PRO A 622 -27.34 -2.64 2.39
C PRO A 622 -27.33 -3.36 1.03
N ASN A 623 -28.13 -4.42 0.87
CA ASN A 623 -28.16 -5.21 -0.37
C ASN A 623 -29.03 -4.61 -1.49
N ALA A 624 -29.57 -3.40 -1.33
CA ALA A 624 -30.52 -2.81 -2.27
C ALA A 624 -29.95 -2.73 -3.70
N SER A 625 -28.75 -2.17 -3.86
CA SER A 625 -28.11 -2.06 -5.17
C SER A 625 -27.82 -3.43 -5.77
N ALA A 626 -27.28 -4.37 -5.00
CA ALA A 626 -26.98 -5.72 -5.50
C ALA A 626 -28.21 -6.44 -6.07
N MET A 627 -29.36 -6.27 -5.40
CA MET A 627 -30.65 -6.74 -5.91
C MET A 627 -31.06 -6.04 -7.22
N PHE A 628 -30.83 -4.74 -7.38
CA PHE A 628 -31.13 -4.04 -8.63
C PHE A 628 -30.27 -4.51 -9.81
N TYR A 629 -29.00 -4.82 -9.58
CA TYR A 629 -28.15 -5.48 -10.59
C TYR A 629 -28.71 -6.86 -10.98
N GLN A 630 -29.17 -7.64 -9.99
CA GLN A 630 -29.76 -8.96 -10.22
C GLN A 630 -31.02 -8.87 -11.09
N ILE A 631 -31.90 -7.90 -10.82
CA ILE A 631 -33.13 -7.68 -11.59
C ILE A 631 -32.81 -7.22 -13.01
N ALA A 632 -31.89 -6.26 -13.17
CA ALA A 632 -31.48 -5.79 -14.49
C ALA A 632 -30.89 -6.94 -15.34
N ARG A 633 -30.05 -7.78 -14.73
CA ARG A 633 -29.46 -8.99 -15.35
C ARG A 633 -30.50 -10.05 -15.70
N ALA A 634 -31.57 -10.18 -14.91
CA ALA A 634 -32.64 -11.12 -15.20
C ALA A 634 -33.48 -10.69 -16.41
N LEU A 635 -33.64 -9.37 -16.62
CA LEU A 635 -34.37 -8.80 -17.76
C LEU A 635 -33.54 -8.83 -19.05
N ASP A 636 -32.24 -8.53 -18.97
CA ASP A 636 -31.32 -8.64 -20.10
C ASP A 636 -30.04 -9.40 -19.68
N PRO A 637 -30.00 -10.72 -19.93
CA PRO A 637 -28.88 -11.55 -19.53
C PRO A 637 -27.52 -11.24 -20.13
N GLN A 638 -27.47 -10.65 -21.31
CA GLN A 638 -26.21 -10.49 -22.03
C GLN A 638 -25.64 -9.08 -21.90
N ILE A 639 -26.44 -8.13 -21.42
CA ILE A 639 -26.03 -6.73 -21.34
C ILE A 639 -24.95 -6.51 -20.29
N PRO A 640 -23.86 -5.82 -20.63
CA PRO A 640 -22.92 -5.32 -19.63
C PRO A 640 -23.57 -4.30 -18.69
N LEU A 641 -23.40 -4.50 -17.39
CA LEU A 641 -23.90 -3.63 -16.33
C LEU A 641 -22.75 -2.82 -15.72
N PHE A 642 -22.91 -1.51 -15.67
CA PHE A 642 -21.90 -0.57 -15.21
C PHE A 642 -22.13 -0.17 -13.76
N ILE A 643 -21.05 -0.18 -12.99
CA ILE A 643 -20.87 0.73 -11.85
C ILE A 643 -20.41 2.06 -12.45
N ASN A 644 -21.01 3.20 -12.08
CA ASN A 644 -20.63 4.51 -12.63
C ASN A 644 -20.36 5.53 -11.51
N GLU A 645 -19.10 5.90 -11.32
CA GLU A 645 -18.63 6.75 -10.21
C GLU A 645 -17.74 7.90 -10.71
N TYR A 646 -17.80 9.05 -10.03
CA TYR A 646 -16.91 10.19 -10.24
C TYR A 646 -15.77 10.24 -9.22
N ASN A 647 -14.82 11.16 -9.40
CA ASN A 647 -13.69 11.44 -8.50
C ASN A 647 -12.63 10.32 -8.33
N THR A 648 -12.84 9.12 -8.87
CA THR A 648 -11.89 8.00 -8.83
C THR A 648 -10.56 8.28 -9.54
N LEU A 649 -10.58 9.06 -10.63
CA LEU A 649 -9.39 9.47 -11.41
C LEU A 649 -8.97 10.91 -11.11
N GLU A 650 -9.92 11.72 -10.64
CA GLU A 650 -9.89 13.18 -10.71
C GLU A 650 -9.43 13.81 -9.40
N PHE A 651 -9.85 13.25 -8.25
CA PHE A 651 -9.59 13.85 -6.95
C PHE A 651 -9.09 12.85 -5.90
N PRO A 652 -7.77 12.78 -5.66
CA PRO A 652 -7.18 11.79 -4.76
C PRO A 652 -7.53 11.98 -3.27
N LEU A 653 -8.16 13.09 -2.88
CA LEU A 653 -8.61 13.30 -1.50
C LEU A 653 -10.00 12.69 -1.21
N ASP A 654 -10.71 12.22 -2.24
CA ASP A 654 -12.03 11.62 -2.07
C ASP A 654 -11.92 10.14 -1.67
N MET A 655 -11.89 9.89 -0.36
CA MET A 655 -11.66 8.55 0.18
C MET A 655 -12.84 7.58 0.00
N ARG A 656 -14.00 8.08 -0.45
CA ARG A 656 -15.19 7.26 -0.70
C ARG A 656 -15.03 6.39 -1.95
N VAL A 657 -14.19 6.81 -2.89
CA VAL A 657 -14.08 6.25 -4.26
C VAL A 657 -12.65 5.95 -4.68
N ILE A 658 -11.82 5.57 -3.72
CA ILE A 658 -10.48 5.04 -4.00
C ILE A 658 -10.57 3.68 -4.72
N PRO A 659 -9.54 3.24 -5.46
CA PRO A 659 -9.62 1.99 -6.23
C PRO A 659 -10.06 0.77 -5.43
N SER A 660 -9.55 0.61 -4.19
CA SER A 660 -9.94 -0.49 -3.30
C SER A 660 -11.43 -0.47 -2.94
N LYS A 661 -12.08 0.70 -2.84
CA LYS A 661 -13.53 0.82 -2.56
C LYS A 661 -14.37 0.37 -3.75
N ILE A 662 -13.93 0.69 -4.97
CA ILE A 662 -14.57 0.18 -6.20
C ILE A 662 -14.46 -1.35 -6.25
N VAL A 663 -13.29 -1.92 -5.89
CA VAL A 663 -13.08 -3.37 -5.85
C VAL A 663 -13.95 -4.05 -4.79
N GLU A 664 -14.04 -3.50 -3.58
CA GLU A 664 -14.95 -3.98 -2.53
C GLU A 664 -16.40 -3.99 -3.02
N TYR A 665 -16.84 -2.90 -3.65
CA TYR A 665 -18.20 -2.78 -4.16
C TYR A 665 -18.49 -3.79 -5.28
N ILE A 666 -17.54 -4.04 -6.19
CA ILE A 666 -17.66 -5.11 -7.19
C ILE A 666 -17.83 -6.48 -6.52
N ARG A 667 -17.03 -6.77 -5.49
CA ARG A 667 -17.11 -8.04 -4.73
C ARG A 667 -18.46 -8.16 -4.03
N GLU A 668 -18.96 -7.08 -3.44
CA GLU A 668 -20.28 -7.02 -2.79
C GLU A 668 -21.41 -7.33 -3.78
N ILE A 669 -21.46 -6.65 -4.93
CA ILE A 669 -22.50 -6.91 -5.95
C ILE A 669 -22.46 -8.37 -6.42
N ARG A 670 -21.27 -8.93 -6.66
CA ARG A 670 -21.08 -10.33 -7.11
C ARG A 670 -21.40 -11.36 -6.03
N SER A 671 -21.27 -11.00 -4.75
CA SER A 671 -21.58 -11.91 -3.64
C SER A 671 -23.08 -12.13 -3.43
N PHE A 672 -23.91 -11.27 -4.01
CA PHE A 672 -25.36 -11.39 -3.90
C PHE A 672 -25.88 -12.55 -4.77
N PRO A 673 -26.79 -13.41 -4.25
CA PRO A 673 -27.28 -14.58 -4.99
C PRO A 673 -27.85 -14.24 -6.36
N GLY A 674 -27.35 -14.92 -7.40
CA GLY A 674 -27.73 -14.69 -8.80
C GLY A 674 -26.86 -13.68 -9.55
N ASN A 675 -25.88 -13.04 -8.87
CA ASN A 675 -24.92 -12.12 -9.49
C ASN A 675 -23.53 -12.75 -9.76
N GLU A 676 -23.34 -14.04 -9.52
CA GLU A 676 -22.02 -14.70 -9.56
C GLU A 676 -21.33 -14.56 -10.93
N HIS A 677 -22.13 -14.47 -12.00
CA HIS A 677 -21.68 -14.41 -13.38
C HIS A 677 -22.19 -13.16 -14.13
N ILE A 678 -22.44 -12.05 -13.41
CA ILE A 678 -22.85 -10.80 -14.07
C ILE A 678 -21.72 -10.26 -14.94
N THR A 679 -22.06 -9.86 -16.17
CA THR A 679 -21.14 -9.16 -17.07
C THR A 679 -21.05 -7.71 -16.60
N MET A 680 -19.95 -7.33 -15.95
CA MET A 680 -19.75 -5.98 -15.44
C MET A 680 -18.87 -5.13 -16.36
N ARG A 681 -18.95 -3.82 -16.14
CA ARG A 681 -18.00 -2.80 -16.61
C ARG A 681 -17.78 -1.78 -15.49
N ILE A 682 -16.59 -1.17 -15.46
CA ILE A 682 -16.26 -0.09 -14.53
C ILE A 682 -16.36 1.23 -15.29
N GLY A 683 -17.40 2.02 -14.99
CA GLY A 683 -17.59 3.37 -15.48
C GLY A 683 -16.93 4.38 -14.55
N LEU A 684 -15.92 5.08 -15.06
CA LEU A 684 -15.28 6.20 -14.39
C LEU A 684 -15.74 7.47 -15.11
N GLN A 685 -16.54 8.31 -14.45
CA GLN A 685 -17.15 9.47 -15.10
C GLN A 685 -16.09 10.38 -15.73
N GLY A 686 -15.03 10.74 -15.00
CA GLY A 686 -13.90 11.48 -15.55
C GLY A 686 -14.16 12.98 -15.63
N HIS A 687 -14.75 13.57 -14.60
CA HIS A 687 -15.03 15.00 -14.50
C HIS A 687 -13.82 15.78 -13.95
N PHE A 688 -12.87 16.14 -14.82
CA PHE A 688 -11.63 16.78 -14.41
C PHE A 688 -11.79 18.29 -14.18
N TRP A 689 -12.31 18.67 -13.01
CA TRP A 689 -12.44 20.07 -12.56
C TRP A 689 -11.12 20.73 -12.12
N ARG A 690 -10.04 19.96 -12.07
CA ARG A 690 -8.68 20.41 -11.73
C ARG A 690 -7.72 19.89 -12.79
N LYS A 691 -6.48 20.42 -12.79
CA LYS A 691 -5.43 19.91 -13.67
C LYS A 691 -5.29 18.39 -13.49
N PRO A 692 -5.43 17.59 -14.57
CA PRO A 692 -5.32 16.14 -14.48
C PRO A 692 -3.96 15.69 -13.93
N ASN A 693 -3.98 14.64 -13.11
CA ASN A 693 -2.78 13.93 -12.67
C ASN A 693 -2.75 12.57 -13.39
N VAL A 694 -2.16 12.52 -14.59
CA VAL A 694 -2.18 11.28 -15.39
C VAL A 694 -1.40 10.13 -14.77
N SER A 695 -0.44 10.40 -13.89
CA SER A 695 0.28 9.38 -13.15
C SER A 695 -0.61 8.73 -12.09
N LEU A 696 -1.44 9.52 -11.38
CA LEU A 696 -2.49 8.98 -10.52
C LEU A 696 -3.52 8.20 -11.33
N MET A 697 -3.97 8.77 -12.46
CA MET A 697 -4.91 8.11 -13.36
C MET A 697 -4.39 6.74 -13.82
N ARG A 698 -3.12 6.64 -14.26
CA ARG A 698 -2.51 5.36 -14.65
C ARG A 698 -2.48 4.37 -13.49
N ALA A 699 -2.04 4.80 -12.31
CA ALA A 699 -1.99 3.93 -11.13
C ALA A 699 -3.39 3.40 -10.74
N THR A 700 -4.41 4.25 -10.77
CA THR A 700 -5.80 3.84 -10.55
C THR A 700 -6.28 2.84 -11.61
N LEU A 701 -5.98 3.09 -12.89
CA LEU A 701 -6.36 2.20 -13.99
C LEU A 701 -5.62 0.85 -13.91
N ASP A 702 -4.36 0.82 -13.46
CA ASP A 702 -3.61 -0.41 -13.24
C ASP A 702 -4.28 -1.26 -12.16
N VAL A 703 -4.58 -0.66 -10.99
CA VAL A 703 -5.24 -1.38 -9.87
C VAL A 703 -6.60 -1.91 -10.31
N LEU A 704 -7.45 -1.08 -10.89
CA LEU A 704 -8.77 -1.50 -11.36
C LEU A 704 -8.67 -2.52 -12.51
N GLY A 705 -7.65 -2.44 -13.35
CA GLY A 705 -7.40 -3.36 -14.46
C GLY A 705 -7.14 -4.80 -14.01
N THR A 706 -6.62 -5.01 -12.79
CA THR A 706 -6.40 -6.35 -12.22
C THR A 706 -7.71 -7.12 -11.99
N THR A 707 -8.85 -6.42 -11.86
CA THR A 707 -10.16 -7.05 -11.75
C THR A 707 -10.56 -7.82 -13.01
N SER A 708 -9.87 -7.58 -14.14
CA SER A 708 -10.23 -8.05 -15.48
C SER A 708 -11.63 -7.61 -15.93
N ILE A 709 -12.23 -6.64 -15.25
CA ILE A 709 -13.48 -5.99 -15.67
C ILE A 709 -13.12 -4.79 -16.53
N PRO A 710 -13.64 -4.67 -17.76
CA PRO A 710 -13.22 -3.57 -18.61
C PRO A 710 -13.69 -2.20 -18.13
N ILE A 711 -12.81 -1.22 -18.30
CA ILE A 711 -12.95 0.14 -17.79
C ILE A 711 -13.36 1.09 -18.91
N TRP A 712 -14.24 2.03 -18.61
CA TRP A 712 -14.68 3.06 -19.54
C TRP A 712 -14.59 4.42 -18.86
N LEU A 713 -14.14 5.43 -19.62
CA LEU A 713 -14.39 6.81 -19.25
C LEU A 713 -15.77 7.18 -19.79
N THR A 714 -16.73 7.49 -18.92
CA THR A 714 -18.15 7.48 -19.29
C THR A 714 -18.75 8.85 -19.48
N GLU A 715 -18.15 9.88 -18.89
CA GLU A 715 -18.65 11.27 -18.90
C GLU A 715 -17.47 12.27 -18.94
N LEU A 716 -16.43 11.95 -19.73
CA LEU A 716 -15.17 12.69 -19.71
C LEU A 716 -15.37 14.17 -20.05
N ASP A 717 -15.05 15.05 -19.11
CA ASP A 717 -14.89 16.47 -19.34
C ASP A 717 -13.69 17.04 -18.58
N THR A 718 -13.29 18.25 -18.98
CA THR A 718 -12.21 18.99 -18.34
C THR A 718 -12.65 20.42 -18.08
N LYS A 719 -12.13 21.01 -16.99
CA LYS A 719 -12.47 22.37 -16.60
C LYS A 719 -12.32 23.34 -17.78
N ARG A 720 -13.38 24.11 -18.01
CA ARG A 720 -13.41 25.12 -19.07
C ARG A 720 -12.42 26.24 -18.80
N GLY A 721 -11.69 26.63 -19.85
CA GLY A 721 -10.65 27.66 -19.78
C GLY A 721 -9.56 27.44 -20.84
N PRO A 722 -8.51 28.26 -20.84
CA PRO A 722 -7.47 28.25 -21.87
C PRO A 722 -6.65 26.94 -21.92
N THR A 723 -6.60 26.19 -20.82
CA THR A 723 -5.88 24.90 -20.76
C THR A 723 -6.77 23.68 -21.04
N GLN A 724 -8.08 23.87 -21.27
CA GLN A 724 -9.06 22.78 -21.39
C GLN A 724 -8.66 21.76 -22.47
N ALA A 725 -8.38 22.24 -23.69
CA ALA A 725 -8.03 21.37 -24.82
C ALA A 725 -6.78 20.52 -24.54
N ALA A 726 -5.72 21.13 -23.98
CA ALA A 726 -4.49 20.41 -23.65
C ALA A 726 -4.70 19.36 -22.55
N GLN A 727 -5.55 19.66 -21.56
CA GLN A 727 -5.90 18.72 -20.48
C GLN A 727 -6.76 17.56 -21.01
N LEU A 728 -7.71 17.84 -21.92
CA LEU A 728 -8.52 16.82 -22.56
C LEU A 728 -7.65 15.87 -23.38
N GLU A 729 -6.74 16.40 -24.20
CA GLU A 729 -5.80 15.58 -24.97
C GLU A 729 -4.96 14.68 -24.06
N GLU A 730 -4.47 15.23 -22.95
CA GLU A 730 -3.66 14.51 -21.98
C GLU A 730 -4.41 13.31 -21.36
N VAL A 731 -5.65 13.51 -20.92
CA VAL A 731 -6.50 12.45 -20.34
C VAL A 731 -6.90 11.41 -21.39
N MET A 732 -7.32 11.86 -22.57
CA MET A 732 -7.76 10.96 -23.65
C MET A 732 -6.63 10.04 -24.11
N ARG A 733 -5.40 10.56 -24.26
CA ARG A 733 -4.22 9.74 -24.60
C ARG A 733 -3.88 8.74 -23.51
N GLU A 734 -3.97 9.14 -22.25
CA GLU A 734 -3.72 8.24 -21.12
C GLU A 734 -4.72 7.08 -21.12
N ALA A 735 -6.02 7.38 -21.18
CA ALA A 735 -7.09 6.38 -21.25
C ALA A 735 -6.94 5.45 -22.46
N PHE A 736 -6.76 5.99 -23.67
CA PHE A 736 -6.66 5.19 -24.90
C PHE A 736 -5.46 4.23 -24.88
N SER A 737 -4.35 4.67 -24.28
CA SER A 737 -3.13 3.86 -24.18
C SER A 737 -3.20 2.73 -23.15
N HIS A 738 -4.12 2.80 -22.19
CA HIS A 738 -4.19 1.85 -21.09
C HIS A 738 -4.87 0.53 -21.53
N PRO A 739 -4.28 -0.65 -21.28
CA PRO A 739 -4.83 -1.94 -21.74
C PRO A 739 -6.25 -2.25 -21.25
N ALA A 740 -6.57 -1.92 -19.98
CA ALA A 740 -7.87 -2.22 -19.37
C ALA A 740 -9.00 -1.27 -19.79
N VAL A 741 -8.68 -0.14 -20.43
CA VAL A 741 -9.70 0.80 -20.91
C VAL A 741 -10.24 0.31 -22.25
N GLU A 742 -11.56 0.20 -22.36
CA GLU A 742 -12.23 -0.29 -23.57
C GLU A 742 -13.00 0.80 -24.31
N GLY A 743 -13.35 1.93 -23.69
CA GLY A 743 -14.08 3.00 -24.37
C GLY A 743 -14.01 4.36 -23.64
N ILE A 744 -14.30 5.42 -24.39
CA ILE A 744 -14.36 6.81 -23.90
C ILE A 744 -15.63 7.47 -24.44
N ILE A 745 -16.43 8.07 -23.57
CA ILE A 745 -17.54 8.95 -23.90
C ILE A 745 -17.25 10.32 -23.32
N VAL A 746 -17.16 11.33 -24.19
CA VAL A 746 -16.88 12.72 -23.81
C VAL A 746 -18.19 13.42 -23.44
N TRP A 747 -18.26 14.03 -22.26
CA TRP A 747 -19.40 14.84 -21.82
C TRP A 747 -19.33 16.27 -22.39
N GLY A 748 -19.40 16.36 -23.72
CA GLY A 748 -19.10 17.59 -24.46
C GLY A 748 -20.08 17.93 -25.58
N GLY A 749 -21.21 17.22 -25.67
CA GLY A 749 -22.21 17.45 -26.72
C GLY A 749 -22.79 18.86 -26.66
N TRP A 750 -23.22 19.35 -27.83
CA TRP A 750 -23.78 20.69 -27.94
C TRP A 750 -25.08 20.83 -27.18
N LYS A 751 -25.27 22.01 -26.59
CA LYS A 751 -26.47 22.41 -25.88
C LYS A 751 -26.87 23.82 -26.33
N PRO A 752 -28.18 24.10 -26.48
CA PRO A 752 -28.66 25.43 -26.89
C PRO A 752 -28.16 26.56 -25.98
N THR A 753 -27.95 26.26 -24.70
CA THR A 753 -27.39 27.18 -23.71
C THR A 753 -26.04 26.67 -23.21
N GLY A 754 -25.07 27.58 -23.04
CA GLY A 754 -23.78 27.27 -22.42
C GLY A 754 -22.61 26.99 -23.37
N CYS A 755 -22.83 26.75 -24.67
CA CYS A 755 -21.73 26.52 -25.63
C CYS A 755 -21.23 27.81 -26.30
N ASN A 756 -20.87 28.85 -25.51
CA ASN A 756 -20.30 30.11 -26.01
C ASN A 756 -18.76 30.18 -25.87
N GLN A 757 -18.08 30.78 -26.85
CA GLN A 757 -16.63 30.99 -26.84
C GLN A 757 -16.14 31.94 -25.74
N THR A 758 -17.00 32.85 -25.24
CA THR A 758 -16.68 33.78 -24.14
C THR A 758 -16.25 33.07 -22.85
N CYS A 759 -16.67 31.82 -22.67
CA CYS A 759 -16.29 30.98 -21.54
C CYS A 759 -14.84 30.45 -21.60
N LEU A 760 -14.11 30.63 -22.71
CA LEU A 760 -12.74 30.16 -22.89
C LEU A 760 -11.69 31.25 -22.64
N THR A 761 -12.11 32.51 -22.60
CA THR A 761 -11.20 33.68 -22.54
C THR A 761 -11.01 34.24 -21.13
N ASP A 762 -11.76 33.77 -20.13
CA ASP A 762 -11.62 34.23 -18.75
C ASP A 762 -10.31 33.70 -18.13
N LYS A 763 -9.47 34.63 -17.66
CA LYS A 763 -8.17 34.32 -17.02
C LYS A 763 -8.30 34.08 -15.52
N ASN A 764 -9.45 34.38 -14.92
CA ASN A 764 -9.72 34.09 -13.52
C ASN A 764 -10.28 32.68 -13.39
N TYR A 765 -9.35 31.74 -13.18
CA TYR A 765 -9.60 30.30 -13.05
C TYR A 765 -10.60 29.89 -11.96
N ASP A 766 -11.05 30.79 -11.08
CA ASP A 766 -11.80 30.45 -9.86
C ASP A 766 -13.31 30.69 -9.94
N VAL A 767 -13.80 31.55 -10.85
CA VAL A 767 -15.24 31.82 -11.01
C VAL A 767 -15.62 31.85 -12.48
N LEU A 768 -16.23 30.77 -12.98
CA LEU A 768 -16.74 30.72 -14.34
C LEU A 768 -18.05 31.52 -14.47
N PRO A 769 -18.28 32.24 -15.59
CA PRO A 769 -19.57 32.87 -15.84
C PRO A 769 -20.73 31.85 -15.82
N LYS A 770 -21.92 32.28 -15.41
CA LYS A 770 -23.12 31.43 -15.35
C LYS A 770 -23.39 30.80 -16.74
N GLY A 771 -23.40 29.48 -16.80
CA GLY A 771 -23.55 28.72 -18.06
C GLY A 771 -22.23 28.18 -18.67
N CYS A 772 -21.08 28.53 -18.09
CA CYS A 772 -19.77 28.05 -18.55
C CYS A 772 -19.27 26.78 -17.82
N ALA A 773 -20.09 26.20 -16.93
CA ALA A 773 -19.71 25.07 -16.08
C ALA A 773 -19.50 23.75 -16.85
N VAL A 774 -20.05 23.61 -18.07
CA VAL A 774 -19.97 22.36 -18.84
C VAL A 774 -19.11 22.57 -20.09
N MET A 775 -18.31 21.55 -20.43
CA MET A 775 -17.52 21.51 -21.66
C MET A 775 -18.43 21.39 -22.89
N CYS A 776 -18.03 22.04 -23.98
CA CYS A 776 -18.65 21.84 -25.29
C CYS A 776 -17.55 21.61 -26.33
N LEU A 777 -17.80 20.72 -27.29
CA LEU A 777 -16.89 20.47 -28.41
C LEU A 777 -17.11 21.46 -29.56
N ILE A 778 -18.31 22.02 -29.67
CA ILE A 778 -18.67 23.03 -30.67
C ILE A 778 -19.39 24.22 -30.04
N ASP A 779 -19.35 25.36 -30.72
CA ASP A 779 -20.03 26.59 -30.32
C ASP A 779 -21.50 26.64 -30.75
N SER A 780 -22.19 27.74 -30.43
CA SER A 780 -23.58 28.00 -30.85
C SER A 780 -23.80 28.06 -32.37
N ASN A 781 -22.74 28.17 -33.17
CA ASN A 781 -22.77 28.17 -34.63
C ASN A 781 -22.33 26.81 -35.21
N PHE A 782 -22.21 25.77 -34.37
CA PHE A 782 -21.75 24.43 -34.73
C PHE A 782 -20.33 24.39 -35.31
N LYS A 783 -19.47 25.36 -34.94
CA LYS A 783 -18.05 25.35 -35.25
C LYS A 783 -17.27 24.70 -34.11
N ASN A 784 -16.20 23.98 -34.43
CA ASN A 784 -15.31 23.40 -33.42
C ASN A 784 -14.78 24.48 -32.46
N LEU A 785 -14.84 24.14 -31.17
CA LEU A 785 -14.03 24.77 -30.15
C LEU A 785 -12.68 24.02 -30.05
N PRO A 786 -11.66 24.59 -29.37
CA PRO A 786 -10.35 23.93 -29.24
C PRO A 786 -10.41 22.49 -28.70
N ALA A 787 -11.39 22.18 -27.84
CA ALA A 787 -11.63 20.81 -27.37
C ALA A 787 -12.16 19.89 -28.49
N GLY A 788 -13.02 20.39 -29.38
CA GLY A 788 -13.47 19.67 -30.57
C GLY A 788 -12.33 19.41 -31.55
N ASP A 789 -11.41 20.36 -31.73
CA ASP A 789 -10.22 20.17 -32.57
C ASP A 789 -9.29 19.07 -32.03
N VAL A 790 -9.16 18.95 -30.71
CA VAL A 790 -8.45 17.84 -30.07
C VAL A 790 -9.11 16.50 -30.35
N VAL A 791 -10.43 16.42 -30.27
CA VAL A 791 -11.17 15.18 -30.57
C VAL A 791 -10.98 14.79 -32.04
N ASP A 792 -11.12 15.74 -32.98
CA ASP A 792 -10.91 15.48 -34.42
C ASP A 792 -9.47 15.02 -34.72
N LYS A 793 -8.48 15.65 -34.07
CA LYS A 793 -7.07 15.23 -34.14
C LYS A 793 -6.89 13.79 -33.67
N LEU A 794 -7.42 13.42 -32.50
CA LEU A 794 -7.26 12.08 -31.93
C LEU A 794 -8.02 11.01 -32.73
N ILE A 795 -9.22 11.31 -33.25
CA ILE A 795 -9.93 10.43 -34.20
C ILE A 795 -9.07 10.15 -35.43
N SER A 796 -8.37 11.18 -35.93
CA SER A 796 -7.49 11.02 -37.09
C SER A 796 -6.22 10.21 -36.78
N GLU A 797 -5.68 10.32 -35.56
CA GLU A 797 -4.51 9.55 -35.13
C GLU A 797 -4.83 8.09 -34.77
N TRP A 798 -6.04 7.81 -34.29
CA TRP A 798 -6.47 6.49 -33.78
C TRP A 798 -7.23 5.65 -34.81
N LYS A 799 -6.93 5.89 -36.09
CA LYS A 799 -7.45 5.13 -37.22
C LYS A 799 -6.32 4.72 -38.15
N THR A 800 -6.58 3.71 -38.96
CA THR A 800 -5.68 3.31 -40.04
C THR A 800 -6.04 4.11 -41.28
N SER A 801 -5.11 4.93 -41.76
CA SER A 801 -5.22 5.58 -43.07
C SER A 801 -5.24 4.54 -44.19
N ASN A 802 -5.76 4.88 -45.37
CA ASN A 802 -5.79 3.98 -46.51
C ASN A 802 -4.39 3.41 -46.79
N VAL A 803 -4.29 2.09 -46.78
CA VAL A 803 -3.03 1.36 -46.99
C VAL A 803 -3.06 0.78 -48.39
N THR A 804 -2.01 1.02 -49.18
CA THR A 804 -1.82 0.37 -50.48
C THR A 804 -0.47 -0.33 -50.52
N GLY A 805 -0.38 -1.40 -51.29
CA GLY A 805 0.87 -2.12 -51.48
C GLY A 805 0.73 -3.29 -52.43
N VAL A 806 1.78 -4.10 -52.51
CA VAL A 806 1.83 -5.30 -53.35
C VAL A 806 2.27 -6.52 -52.54
N THR A 807 1.81 -7.70 -52.92
CA THR A 807 2.28 -8.95 -52.31
C THR A 807 3.74 -9.26 -52.67
N ASP A 808 4.46 -9.85 -51.73
CA ASP A 808 5.84 -10.31 -51.87
C ASP A 808 5.96 -11.62 -52.69
N GLY A 809 7.17 -12.20 -52.74
CA GLY A 809 7.45 -13.45 -53.46
C GLY A 809 6.65 -14.67 -52.95
N ASP A 810 6.13 -14.60 -51.72
CA ASP A 810 5.28 -15.62 -51.12
C ASP A 810 3.78 -15.34 -51.32
N GLY A 811 3.44 -14.30 -52.08
CA GLY A 811 2.06 -13.87 -52.29
C GLY A 811 1.43 -13.24 -51.05
N VAL A 812 2.24 -12.71 -50.13
CA VAL A 812 1.80 -12.15 -48.85
C VAL A 812 1.98 -10.63 -48.85
N PHE A 813 0.97 -9.92 -48.35
CA PHE A 813 1.09 -8.52 -47.98
C PHE A 813 0.98 -8.39 -46.47
N GLU A 814 2.00 -7.83 -45.82
CA GLU A 814 2.02 -7.59 -44.37
C GLU A 814 1.97 -6.09 -44.05
N HIS A 815 1.09 -5.71 -43.11
CA HIS A 815 1.04 -4.34 -42.59
C HIS A 815 0.54 -4.33 -41.15
N ARG A 816 0.85 -3.27 -40.39
CA ARG A 816 0.33 -3.09 -39.03
C ARG A 816 -0.83 -2.10 -39.04
N VAL A 817 -1.99 -2.54 -38.58
CA VAL A 817 -3.24 -1.74 -38.60
C VAL A 817 -3.83 -1.63 -37.20
N PHE A 818 -4.65 -0.62 -36.96
CA PHE A 818 -5.48 -0.54 -35.75
C PHE A 818 -6.51 -1.67 -35.71
N LEU A 819 -7.02 -2.00 -34.53
CA LEU A 819 -8.14 -2.93 -34.41
C LEU A 819 -9.40 -2.31 -35.00
N GLY A 820 -10.21 -3.10 -35.70
CA GLY A 820 -11.45 -2.64 -36.31
C GLY A 820 -11.89 -3.46 -37.51
N GLU A 821 -12.97 -3.00 -38.13
CA GLU A 821 -13.53 -3.58 -39.35
C GLU A 821 -12.90 -2.93 -40.58
N TYR A 822 -12.56 -3.75 -41.57
CA TYR A 822 -11.85 -3.35 -42.79
C TYR A 822 -12.50 -3.94 -44.04
N SER A 823 -12.33 -3.26 -45.18
CA SER A 823 -12.39 -3.89 -46.49
C SER A 823 -11.01 -3.95 -47.13
N VAL A 824 -10.73 -5.05 -47.83
CA VAL A 824 -9.57 -5.19 -48.72
C VAL A 824 -10.06 -5.34 -50.15
N THR A 825 -9.50 -4.54 -51.05
CA THR A 825 -9.59 -4.70 -52.50
C THR A 825 -8.28 -5.26 -53.02
N TYR A 826 -8.33 -6.27 -53.89
CA TYR A 826 -7.14 -6.89 -54.46
C TYR A 826 -7.28 -7.16 -55.95
N SER A 827 -6.19 -7.00 -56.69
CA SER A 827 -6.14 -7.22 -58.13
C SER A 827 -4.77 -7.74 -58.58
N HIS A 828 -4.76 -8.56 -59.63
CA HIS A 828 -3.56 -9.12 -60.22
C HIS A 828 -3.87 -9.53 -61.67
N PRO A 829 -2.91 -9.54 -62.62
CA PRO A 829 -3.18 -9.94 -64.01
C PRO A 829 -3.78 -11.33 -64.20
N ARG A 830 -3.58 -12.23 -63.22
CA ARG A 830 -4.18 -13.58 -63.19
C ARG A 830 -5.57 -13.64 -62.54
N ILE A 831 -6.10 -12.53 -62.04
CA ILE A 831 -7.44 -12.40 -61.47
C ILE A 831 -8.29 -11.61 -62.48
N PRO A 832 -9.42 -12.15 -62.97
CA PRO A 832 -10.18 -11.55 -64.08
C PRO A 832 -10.69 -10.12 -63.83
N ARG A 833 -10.94 -9.77 -62.56
CA ARG A 833 -11.40 -8.45 -62.12
C ARG A 833 -10.95 -8.18 -60.69
N PRO A 834 -10.81 -6.92 -60.24
CA PRO A 834 -10.60 -6.61 -58.84
C PRO A 834 -11.70 -7.22 -57.95
N LEU A 835 -11.30 -7.79 -56.82
CA LEU A 835 -12.19 -8.40 -55.85
C LEU A 835 -12.12 -7.64 -54.52
N GLU A 836 -13.22 -7.65 -53.76
CA GLU A 836 -13.31 -7.01 -52.45
C GLU A 836 -13.78 -8.01 -51.38
N LYS A 837 -13.25 -7.90 -50.17
CA LYS A 837 -13.64 -8.70 -49.01
C LYS A 837 -13.61 -7.86 -47.74
N THR A 838 -14.60 -8.01 -46.87
CA THR A 838 -14.60 -7.41 -45.53
C THR A 838 -14.07 -8.39 -44.48
N PHE A 839 -13.42 -7.87 -43.45
CA PHE A 839 -12.88 -8.66 -42.34
C PHE A 839 -12.74 -7.80 -41.08
N ASN A 840 -12.68 -8.44 -39.92
CA ASN A 840 -12.54 -7.77 -38.62
C ASN A 840 -11.20 -8.13 -37.99
N VAL A 841 -10.39 -7.12 -37.67
CA VAL A 841 -9.11 -7.28 -36.99
C VAL A 841 -9.34 -7.12 -35.50
N THR A 842 -9.34 -8.24 -34.79
CA THR A 842 -9.46 -8.30 -33.33
C THR A 842 -8.10 -8.48 -32.66
N ASN A 843 -8.05 -8.22 -31.36
CA ASN A 843 -6.87 -8.52 -30.55
C ASN A 843 -6.52 -10.02 -30.61
N GLY A 844 -5.24 -10.37 -30.50
CA GLY A 844 -4.78 -11.76 -30.48
C GLY A 844 -3.27 -11.90 -30.65
N GLU A 845 -2.77 -13.11 -30.39
CA GLU A 845 -1.36 -13.43 -30.55
C GLU A 845 -0.99 -13.57 -32.04
N GLY A 846 0.21 -13.09 -32.39
CA GLY A 846 0.73 -13.11 -33.75
C GLY A 846 -0.07 -12.27 -34.77
N PRO A 847 0.33 -12.32 -36.04
CA PRO A 847 -0.38 -11.64 -37.12
C PRO A 847 -1.78 -12.23 -37.34
N PHE A 848 -2.72 -11.41 -37.77
CA PHE A 848 -4.03 -11.84 -38.25
C PHE A 848 -3.90 -12.30 -39.71
N GLU A 849 -4.19 -13.58 -39.95
CA GLU A 849 -4.10 -14.18 -41.29
C GLU A 849 -5.41 -14.02 -42.06
N LEU A 850 -5.33 -13.48 -43.27
CA LEU A 850 -6.46 -13.40 -44.19
C LEU A 850 -6.10 -14.07 -45.51
N LEU A 851 -6.78 -15.17 -45.83
CA LEU A 851 -6.70 -15.79 -47.16
C LEU A 851 -7.73 -15.15 -48.10
N VAL A 852 -7.26 -14.69 -49.25
CA VAL A 852 -8.07 -14.22 -50.36
C VAL A 852 -7.69 -14.99 -51.64
N ALA A 853 -8.69 -15.44 -52.39
CA ALA A 853 -8.51 -16.31 -53.55
C ALA A 853 -9.35 -15.81 -54.74
N SER A 854 -8.83 -16.06 -55.95
CA SER A 854 -9.46 -15.71 -57.24
C SER A 854 -10.78 -16.42 -57.50
#